data_AF-A0A937N766-F1
#
_entry.id   AF-A0A937N766-F1
#
_cell.length_a   1.000
_cell.length_b   1.000
_cell.length_c   1.000
_cell.angle_alpha   90.00
_cell.angle_beta   90.00
_cell.angle_gamma   90.00
#
_symmetry.space_group_name_H-M   'P 1'
#
loop_
_entity.id
_entity.type
_entity.pdbx_description
1 polymer ?
#
loop_
_entity_poly.entity_id
_entity_poly.type
_entity_poly.pdbx_seq_one_letter_code
_entity_poly.pdbx_strand_id
1 'polypeptide(L)'
;MHHVLFAVAATCALVSSESNAADEAPDPLRRLLASVPKTAADVSDRQTQNLTLAAEEFETWAAQQWWTGDDADAIPETVRRLVDLKSQVDRALDATLELRTRFAELPPGDTRRATLCNYLKTTSELIDLSGWMRYRLRDVIESAAYYLDPHPKQLNDLLDLLIERRVSIGAVVMSFMLFDPPADSGADPFTSQEKYKALQLITETRGANLLPVLAKFVREEKDPALVLIGAAAIRIVGVPQKPRPGADAGVPAPPITAEELCKILEGIDEQRLSRNLVDYRMKLLAWFKQRAEQGVVGDSLRWGRLELQAGDWLLMRNPSPYNQFTDLSPGLFTHVGVVAIEQGSDGIRRFVVVDLPERGAHIPATNLDTYLTRTLHYFFMRHDDPVVRGQMGQAALDMIGNEAQFDLAFDTSRVLAMKDKPLKGALIHTYCAGFLLLCAQQTSALRDEFFPFSESPAEGRTLDNLGLLGLSIGEDFISPTGAVFSPRLEIAGRREPMYDPAREVQEAIYDHFARCMIQKTLTRSPDARQALLEKVAALSKDTPWLARALARANDVSERMDLEAAARTAAVVDTLDEIAEGHLTAFVEARAAITAGPMDAETREHYTPDAIQRIESYRKLHAQLYQQWAASQLSARELRMELVKFYVERGQRQLDERFFQPRSEQ
;
A
#
# COMPACT_ATOMS: atom_id res chain seq x y z
N MET A 1 -14.55 8.99 -91.91
CA MET A 1 -13.34 8.67 -92.67
C MET A 1 -12.24 8.34 -91.66
N HIS A 2 -12.06 7.06 -91.32
CA HIS A 2 -11.02 6.17 -91.91
C HIS A 2 -9.61 6.71 -91.60
N HIS A 3 -8.65 6.05 -90.91
CA HIS A 3 -8.36 4.68 -90.48
C HIS A 3 -7.34 4.76 -89.30
N VAL A 4 -7.47 4.01 -88.19
CA VAL A 4 -6.88 2.69 -87.86
C VAL A 4 -5.38 2.66 -87.51
N LEU A 5 -5.12 2.35 -86.22
CA LEU A 5 -4.05 1.57 -85.54
C LEU A 5 -2.57 1.66 -85.99
N PHE A 6 -1.68 1.92 -85.02
CA PHE A 6 -0.93 0.85 -84.30
C PHE A 6 -0.36 1.34 -82.97
N ALA A 7 -0.49 0.49 -81.94
CA ALA A 7 0.01 0.68 -80.58
C ALA A 7 1.45 0.13 -80.44
N VAL A 8 2.27 0.76 -79.60
CA VAL A 8 3.20 0.08 -78.66
C VAL A 8 3.31 0.91 -77.38
N ALA A 9 3.19 0.22 -76.26
CA ALA A 9 3.12 0.71 -74.89
C ALA A 9 4.47 1.22 -74.33
N ALA A 10 4.39 2.20 -73.44
CA ALA A 10 5.29 2.34 -72.28
C ALA A 10 4.67 3.32 -71.27
N THR A 11 3.89 2.74 -70.35
CA THR A 11 3.81 3.01 -68.91
C THR A 11 4.33 4.37 -68.39
N CYS A 12 3.40 5.26 -68.05
CA CYS A 12 3.54 6.18 -66.90
C CYS A 12 2.14 6.35 -66.31
N ALA A 13 1.85 5.52 -65.30
CA ALA A 13 0.65 5.63 -64.50
C ALA A 13 0.68 6.93 -63.70
N LEU A 14 -0.48 7.58 -63.72
CA LEU A 14 -0.84 8.76 -62.95
C LEU A 14 -0.53 8.56 -61.47
N VAL A 15 0.14 9.55 -60.89
CA VAL A 15 0.24 9.78 -59.45
C VAL A 15 -1.16 10.15 -58.96
N SER A 16 -1.99 9.14 -58.69
CA SER A 16 -3.08 9.26 -57.74
C SER A 16 -2.48 8.96 -56.37
N SER A 17 -2.46 9.99 -55.53
CA SER A 17 -2.17 9.90 -54.11
C SER A 17 -3.08 8.88 -53.45
N GLU A 18 -2.61 7.64 -53.37
CA GLU A 18 -3.05 6.73 -52.32
C GLU A 18 -2.66 7.41 -51.01
N SER A 19 -3.67 7.81 -50.26
CA SER A 19 -3.54 8.10 -48.85
C SER A 19 -2.87 6.88 -48.23
N ASN A 20 -1.59 7.02 -47.86
CA ASN A 20 -1.01 6.22 -46.81
C ASN A 20 -1.87 6.47 -45.57
N ALA A 21 -2.92 5.66 -45.41
CA ALA A 21 -3.35 5.22 -44.12
C ALA A 21 -2.12 4.52 -43.52
N ALA A 22 -1.26 5.32 -42.88
CA ALA A 22 -0.42 4.80 -41.85
C ALA A 22 -1.40 4.13 -40.89
N ASP A 23 -1.37 2.80 -40.83
CA ASP A 23 -1.85 2.04 -39.69
C ASP A 23 -1.19 2.68 -38.45
N GLU A 24 -1.88 3.65 -37.84
CA GLU A 24 -1.51 4.15 -36.52
C GLU A 24 -1.58 2.94 -35.61
N ALA A 25 -0.40 2.43 -35.24
CA ALA A 25 -0.29 1.35 -34.27
C ALA A 25 -1.23 1.69 -33.09
N PRO A 26 -2.17 0.79 -32.75
CA PRO A 26 -3.27 1.15 -31.87
C PRO A 26 -2.73 1.68 -30.54
N ASP A 27 -3.10 2.91 -30.19
CA ASP A 27 -2.75 3.57 -28.92
C ASP A 27 -2.87 2.57 -27.76
N PRO A 28 -1.75 2.18 -27.11
CA PRO A 28 -1.76 1.20 -26.02
C PRO A 28 -2.74 1.55 -24.90
N LEU A 29 -2.92 2.84 -24.61
CA LEU A 29 -3.92 3.28 -23.63
C LEU A 29 -5.34 2.97 -24.08
N ARG A 30 -5.67 3.22 -25.35
CA ARG A 30 -7.00 2.92 -25.90
C ARG A 30 -7.30 1.43 -25.84
N ARG A 31 -6.30 0.56 -26.09
CA ARG A 31 -6.45 -0.89 -25.96
C ARG A 31 -6.66 -1.31 -24.51
N LEU A 32 -5.87 -0.77 -23.58
CA LEU A 32 -6.06 -1.00 -22.14
C LEU A 32 -7.49 -0.62 -21.71
N LEU A 33 -7.94 0.60 -22.04
CA LEU A 33 -9.27 1.09 -21.65
C LEU A 33 -10.41 0.29 -22.30
N ALA A 34 -10.21 -0.24 -23.51
CA ALA A 34 -11.17 -1.13 -24.16
C ALA A 34 -11.28 -2.50 -23.47
N SER A 35 -10.22 -2.94 -22.80
CA SER A 35 -10.17 -4.18 -22.02
C SER A 35 -10.73 -4.03 -20.60
N VAL A 36 -11.09 -2.83 -20.14
CA VAL A 36 -11.71 -2.63 -18.82
C VAL A 36 -13.18 -3.08 -18.86
N PRO A 37 -13.62 -3.98 -17.97
CA PRO A 37 -15.01 -4.41 -17.92
C PRO A 37 -15.94 -3.23 -17.57
N LYS A 38 -17.12 -3.18 -18.18
CA LYS A 38 -18.10 -2.09 -17.95
C LYS A 38 -19.28 -2.55 -17.09
N THR A 39 -19.50 -3.85 -17.02
CA THR A 39 -20.54 -4.48 -16.22
C THR A 39 -19.96 -5.72 -15.53
N ALA A 40 -20.62 -6.18 -14.46
CA ALA A 40 -20.25 -7.43 -13.79
C ALA A 40 -20.30 -8.65 -14.73
N ALA A 41 -21.17 -8.63 -15.75
CA ALA A 41 -21.30 -9.71 -16.73
C ALA A 41 -20.17 -9.74 -17.77
N ASP A 42 -19.47 -8.61 -17.99
CA ASP A 42 -18.33 -8.55 -18.92
C ASP A 42 -17.08 -9.23 -18.34
N VAL A 43 -17.03 -9.40 -17.01
CA VAL A 43 -15.89 -9.96 -16.32
C VAL A 43 -15.78 -11.45 -16.62
N SER A 44 -14.68 -11.83 -17.29
CA SER A 44 -14.41 -13.20 -17.70
C SER A 44 -12.91 -13.45 -17.77
N ASP A 45 -12.49 -14.72 -17.80
CA ASP A 45 -11.08 -15.08 -17.89
C ASP A 45 -10.40 -14.48 -19.14
N ARG A 46 -11.07 -14.55 -20.29
CA ARG A 46 -10.60 -13.92 -21.53
C ARG A 46 -10.44 -12.41 -21.38
N GLN A 47 -11.40 -11.74 -20.75
CA GLN A 47 -11.35 -10.30 -20.55
C GLN A 47 -10.18 -9.91 -19.64
N THR A 48 -9.99 -10.65 -18.54
CA THR A 48 -8.85 -10.48 -17.63
C THR A 48 -7.52 -10.66 -18.35
N GLN A 49 -7.36 -11.72 -19.14
CA GLN A 49 -6.14 -11.97 -19.92
C GLN A 49 -5.85 -10.84 -20.93
N ASN A 50 -6.89 -10.36 -21.63
CA ASN A 50 -6.74 -9.23 -22.54
C ASN A 50 -6.33 -7.94 -21.82
N LEU A 51 -6.84 -7.72 -20.61
CA LEU A 51 -6.49 -6.56 -19.80
C LEU A 51 -5.04 -6.65 -19.31
N THR A 52 -4.60 -7.80 -18.81
CA THR A 52 -3.20 -8.01 -18.39
C THR A 52 -2.23 -7.76 -19.53
N LEU A 53 -2.46 -8.34 -20.72
CA LEU A 53 -1.61 -8.09 -21.88
C LEU A 53 -1.59 -6.61 -22.31
N ALA A 54 -2.75 -5.94 -22.27
CA ALA A 54 -2.84 -4.53 -22.61
C ALA A 54 -2.17 -3.63 -21.55
N ALA A 55 -2.20 -4.03 -20.28
CA ALA A 55 -1.50 -3.35 -19.19
C ALA A 55 0.02 -3.44 -19.37
N GLU A 56 0.57 -4.63 -19.63
CA GLU A 56 2.00 -4.83 -19.91
C GLU A 56 2.49 -3.99 -21.11
N GLU A 57 1.70 -3.96 -22.17
CA GLU A 57 2.02 -3.18 -23.37
C GLU A 57 1.96 -1.67 -23.09
N PHE A 58 0.92 -1.21 -22.39
CA PHE A 58 0.81 0.19 -21.99
C PHE A 58 1.96 0.59 -21.05
N GLU A 59 2.34 -0.26 -20.10
CA GLU A 59 3.45 -0.03 -19.18
C GLU A 59 4.77 0.16 -19.96
N THR A 60 5.02 -0.72 -20.93
CA THR A 60 6.21 -0.67 -21.79
C THR A 60 6.25 0.62 -22.60
N TRP A 61 5.13 0.99 -23.23
CA TRP A 61 5.00 2.23 -23.99
C TRP A 61 5.10 3.50 -23.14
N ALA A 62 4.47 3.51 -21.97
CA ALA A 62 4.49 4.65 -21.03
C ALA A 62 5.90 4.89 -20.47
N ALA A 63 6.71 3.85 -20.31
CA ALA A 63 8.10 3.99 -19.89
C ALA A 63 9.00 4.60 -20.96
N GLN A 64 8.63 4.51 -22.24
CA GLN A 64 9.34 5.17 -23.33
C GLN A 64 8.99 6.66 -23.45
N GLN A 65 7.96 7.13 -22.74
CA GLN A 65 7.64 8.56 -22.69
C GLN A 65 8.70 9.29 -21.88
N TRP A 66 9.55 10.03 -22.59
CA TRP A 66 10.64 10.85 -22.07
C TRP A 66 10.87 12.01 -23.05
N TRP A 67 11.41 13.13 -22.56
CA TRP A 67 11.84 14.22 -23.44
C TRP A 67 13.19 13.88 -24.07
N THR A 68 13.45 14.34 -25.29
CA THR A 68 14.72 14.10 -25.99
C THR A 68 15.49 15.41 -26.15
N GLY A 69 16.77 15.40 -25.79
CA GLY A 69 17.65 16.58 -25.88
C GLY A 69 17.45 17.58 -24.74
N ASP A 70 18.07 18.75 -24.88
CA ASP A 70 18.14 19.80 -23.84
C ASP A 70 17.00 20.84 -23.95
N ASP A 71 15.86 20.47 -24.56
CA ASP A 71 14.70 21.37 -24.69
C ASP A 71 13.91 21.46 -23.39
N ALA A 72 14.17 22.51 -22.60
CA ALA A 72 13.50 22.76 -21.33
C ALA A 72 11.97 22.94 -21.47
N ASP A 73 11.47 23.42 -22.61
CA ASP A 73 10.02 23.61 -22.81
C ASP A 73 9.29 22.28 -23.03
N ALA A 74 10.00 21.25 -23.51
CA ALA A 74 9.44 19.91 -23.71
C ALA A 74 9.26 19.13 -22.39
N ILE A 75 9.95 19.52 -21.31
CA ILE A 75 9.94 18.81 -20.03
C ILE A 75 8.58 18.90 -19.33
N PRO A 76 8.00 20.10 -19.06
CA PRO A 76 6.67 20.18 -18.43
C PRO A 76 5.56 19.54 -19.27
N GLU A 77 5.66 19.56 -20.61
CA GLU A 77 4.70 18.91 -21.50
C GLU A 77 4.75 17.37 -21.39
N THR A 78 5.95 16.81 -21.27
CA THR A 78 6.13 15.36 -21.03
C THR A 78 5.53 14.94 -19.70
N VAL A 79 5.77 15.73 -18.64
CA VAL A 79 5.16 15.49 -17.31
C VAL A 79 3.64 15.57 -17.40
N ARG A 80 3.09 16.60 -18.07
CA ARG A 80 1.65 16.77 -18.28
C ARG A 80 1.02 15.55 -18.93
N ARG A 81 1.61 15.04 -20.01
CA ARG A 81 1.14 13.84 -20.70
C ARG A 81 1.08 12.64 -19.75
N LEU A 82 2.14 12.36 -19.00
CA LEU A 82 2.17 11.24 -18.06
C LEU A 82 1.16 11.39 -16.92
N VAL A 83 0.92 12.61 -16.43
CA VAL A 83 -0.13 12.91 -15.44
C VAL A 83 -1.51 12.59 -16.00
N ASP A 84 -1.77 12.94 -17.25
CA ASP A 84 -3.04 12.67 -17.93
C ASP A 84 -3.24 11.18 -18.22
N LEU A 85 -2.17 10.46 -18.57
CA LEU A 85 -2.18 9.00 -18.71
C LEU A 85 -2.51 8.31 -17.38
N LYS A 86 -1.83 8.69 -16.29
CA LYS A 86 -2.13 8.13 -14.97
C LYS A 86 -3.57 8.42 -14.55
N SER A 87 -4.06 9.64 -14.79
CA SER A 87 -5.43 10.02 -14.47
C SER A 87 -6.47 9.16 -15.21
N GLN A 88 -6.15 8.67 -16.41
CA GLN A 88 -7.01 7.74 -17.15
C GLN A 88 -7.01 6.34 -16.55
N VAL A 89 -5.84 5.82 -16.15
CA VAL A 89 -5.72 4.54 -15.43
C VAL A 89 -6.45 4.60 -14.09
N ASP A 90 -6.31 5.68 -13.32
CA ASP A 90 -7.02 5.85 -12.04
C ASP A 90 -8.54 5.84 -12.23
N ARG A 91 -9.06 6.50 -13.28
CA ARG A 91 -10.50 6.46 -13.61
C ARG A 91 -10.97 5.06 -13.99
N ALA A 92 -10.17 4.31 -14.73
CA ALA A 92 -10.48 2.92 -15.05
C ALA A 92 -10.52 2.03 -13.80
N LEU A 93 -9.59 2.23 -12.86
CA LEU A 93 -9.59 1.57 -11.56
C LEU A 93 -10.83 1.95 -10.74
N ASP A 94 -11.15 3.23 -10.62
CA ASP A 94 -12.34 3.69 -9.87
C ASP A 94 -13.63 3.11 -10.47
N ALA A 95 -13.78 3.13 -11.79
CA ALA A 95 -14.92 2.52 -12.48
C ALA A 95 -15.01 1.00 -12.23
N THR A 96 -13.88 0.30 -12.20
CA THR A 96 -13.84 -1.12 -11.87
C THR A 96 -14.27 -1.36 -10.42
N LEU A 97 -13.75 -0.57 -9.47
CA LEU A 97 -14.13 -0.67 -8.06
C LEU A 97 -15.61 -0.40 -7.81
N GLU A 98 -16.27 0.41 -8.64
CA GLU A 98 -17.73 0.61 -8.58
C GLU A 98 -18.52 -0.66 -8.95
N LEU A 99 -17.98 -1.54 -9.80
CA LEU A 99 -18.64 -2.81 -10.18
C LEU A 99 -18.78 -3.79 -9.02
N ARG A 100 -17.98 -3.66 -7.96
CA ARG A 100 -17.93 -4.60 -6.82
C ARG A 100 -19.30 -4.89 -6.20
N THR A 101 -20.22 -3.93 -6.20
CA THR A 101 -21.54 -4.07 -5.56
C THR A 101 -22.56 -4.80 -6.44
N ARG A 102 -22.22 -5.08 -7.71
CA ARG A 102 -23.13 -5.68 -8.70
C ARG A 102 -23.05 -7.20 -8.77
N PHE A 103 -22.00 -7.81 -8.23
CA PHE A 103 -21.84 -9.27 -8.33
C PHE A 103 -22.84 -10.06 -7.50
N ALA A 104 -23.41 -9.47 -6.45
CA ALA A 104 -24.45 -10.11 -5.65
C ALA A 104 -25.75 -10.33 -6.45
N GLU A 105 -25.96 -9.55 -7.52
CA GLU A 105 -27.11 -9.67 -8.44
C GLU A 105 -26.98 -10.89 -9.37
N LEU A 106 -25.78 -11.48 -9.49
CA LEU A 106 -25.55 -12.66 -10.33
C LEU A 106 -26.10 -13.93 -9.65
N PRO A 107 -26.62 -14.91 -10.43
CA PRO A 107 -27.07 -16.18 -9.89
C PRO A 107 -25.96 -16.91 -9.11
N PRO A 108 -26.27 -17.51 -7.94
CA PRO A 108 -25.29 -18.29 -7.19
C PRO A 108 -24.80 -19.51 -7.99
N GLY A 109 -23.52 -19.86 -7.82
CA GLY A 109 -22.88 -21.01 -8.46
C GLY A 109 -21.49 -20.70 -8.99
N ASP A 110 -20.89 -21.68 -9.67
CA ASP A 110 -19.50 -21.63 -10.13
C ASP A 110 -19.23 -20.49 -11.11
N THR A 111 -20.22 -20.12 -11.93
CA THR A 111 -20.09 -18.98 -12.85
C THR A 111 -19.90 -17.66 -12.10
N ARG A 112 -20.68 -17.41 -11.04
CA ARG A 112 -20.53 -16.20 -10.22
C ARG A 112 -19.18 -16.20 -9.50
N ARG A 113 -18.77 -17.36 -8.95
CA ARG A 113 -17.46 -17.52 -8.32
C ARG A 113 -16.32 -17.21 -9.30
N ALA A 114 -16.31 -17.81 -10.48
CA ALA A 114 -15.31 -17.54 -11.51
C ALA A 114 -15.29 -16.06 -11.93
N THR A 115 -16.46 -15.42 -12.01
CA THR A 115 -16.59 -13.99 -12.31
C THR A 115 -15.97 -13.14 -11.20
N LEU A 116 -16.22 -13.44 -9.92
CA LEU A 116 -15.60 -12.76 -8.77
C LEU A 116 -14.08 -12.87 -8.79
N CYS A 117 -13.53 -14.07 -9.03
CA CYS A 117 -12.08 -14.26 -9.10
C CYS A 117 -11.46 -13.45 -10.25
N ASN A 118 -12.11 -13.40 -11.41
CA ASN A 118 -11.66 -12.61 -12.55
C ASN A 118 -11.76 -11.10 -12.28
N TYR A 119 -12.77 -10.66 -11.53
CA TYR A 119 -12.88 -9.27 -11.07
C TYR A 119 -11.72 -8.89 -10.15
N LEU A 120 -11.38 -9.76 -9.20
CA LEU A 120 -10.27 -9.53 -8.26
C LEU A 120 -8.93 -9.44 -8.99
N LYS A 121 -8.66 -10.36 -9.93
CA LYS A 121 -7.47 -10.31 -10.80
C LYS A 121 -7.41 -9.01 -11.61
N THR A 122 -8.51 -8.64 -12.27
CA THR A 122 -8.60 -7.40 -13.06
C THR A 122 -8.37 -6.17 -12.20
N THR A 123 -8.95 -6.13 -11.00
CA THR A 123 -8.81 -5.01 -10.07
C THR A 123 -7.37 -4.93 -9.54
N SER A 124 -6.75 -6.05 -9.20
CA SER A 124 -5.35 -6.10 -8.77
C SER A 124 -4.43 -5.54 -9.85
N GLU A 125 -4.59 -5.98 -11.10
CA GLU A 125 -3.81 -5.51 -12.24
C GLU A 125 -3.91 -3.98 -12.41
N LEU A 126 -5.11 -3.40 -12.29
CA LEU A 126 -5.30 -1.96 -12.38
C LEU A 126 -4.73 -1.20 -11.16
N ILE A 127 -4.76 -1.78 -9.96
CA ILE A 127 -4.10 -1.23 -8.76
C ILE A 127 -2.59 -1.17 -8.98
N ASP A 128 -2.02 -2.28 -9.46
CA ASP A 128 -0.59 -2.43 -9.67
C ASP A 128 -0.11 -1.48 -10.78
N LEU A 129 -0.85 -1.38 -11.88
CA LEU A 129 -0.57 -0.43 -12.96
C LEU A 129 -0.69 1.04 -12.52
N SER A 130 -1.70 1.39 -11.72
CA SER A 130 -1.83 2.73 -11.13
C SER A 130 -0.64 3.07 -10.23
N GLY A 131 -0.22 2.11 -9.41
CA GLY A 131 0.96 2.21 -8.55
C GLY A 131 2.25 2.40 -9.36
N TRP A 132 2.39 1.65 -10.44
CA TRP A 132 3.53 1.75 -11.35
C TRP A 132 3.57 3.11 -12.06
N MET A 133 2.44 3.60 -12.59
CA MET A 133 2.35 4.93 -13.21
C MET A 133 2.72 6.04 -12.22
N ARG A 134 2.35 5.88 -10.95
CA ARG A 134 2.76 6.81 -9.89
C ARG A 134 4.27 6.78 -9.66
N TYR A 135 4.86 5.59 -9.61
CA TYR A 135 6.31 5.43 -9.49
C TYR A 135 7.03 6.05 -10.68
N ARG A 136 6.56 5.82 -11.91
CA ARG A 136 7.11 6.45 -13.12
C ARG A 136 7.05 7.98 -13.07
N LEU A 137 5.92 8.54 -12.63
CA LEU A 137 5.80 9.99 -12.43
C LEU A 137 6.80 10.53 -11.41
N ARG A 138 7.10 9.79 -10.34
CA ARG A 138 8.16 10.17 -9.39
C ARG A 138 9.49 10.37 -10.12
N ASP A 139 9.95 9.34 -10.85
CA ASP A 139 11.24 9.35 -11.53
C ASP A 139 11.35 10.48 -12.57
N VAL A 140 10.26 10.70 -13.32
CA VAL A 140 10.20 11.74 -14.36
C VAL A 140 10.20 13.13 -13.74
N ILE A 141 9.42 13.37 -12.67
CA ILE A 141 9.37 14.67 -11.99
C ILE A 141 10.70 14.96 -11.27
N GLU A 142 11.33 13.96 -10.67
CA GLU A 142 12.65 14.08 -10.03
C GLU A 142 13.71 14.49 -11.05
N SER A 143 13.72 13.82 -12.21
CA SER A 143 14.61 14.20 -13.32
C SER A 143 14.26 15.59 -13.85
N ALA A 144 12.97 15.90 -14.04
CA ALA A 144 12.53 17.21 -14.52
C ALA A 144 12.98 18.33 -13.58
N ALA A 145 12.87 18.15 -12.27
CA ALA A 145 13.34 19.12 -11.28
C ALA A 145 14.84 19.38 -11.42
N TYR A 146 15.66 18.35 -11.62
CA TYR A 146 17.10 18.49 -11.85
C TYR A 146 17.42 19.24 -13.14
N TYR A 147 16.81 18.86 -14.27
CA TYR A 147 17.07 19.52 -15.57
C TYR A 147 16.52 20.94 -15.67
N LEU A 148 15.46 21.26 -14.92
CA LEU A 148 14.82 22.58 -14.93
C LEU A 148 15.38 23.53 -13.87
N ASP A 149 16.29 23.10 -13.01
CA ASP A 149 16.99 23.94 -12.04
C ASP A 149 17.61 25.21 -12.69
N PRO A 150 18.34 25.13 -13.83
CA PRO A 150 18.83 26.32 -14.53
C PRO A 150 17.75 27.11 -15.31
N HIS A 151 16.49 26.65 -15.29
CA HIS A 151 15.38 27.18 -16.09
C HIS A 151 14.17 27.57 -15.20
N PRO A 152 14.28 28.67 -14.42
CA PRO A 152 13.32 28.99 -13.36
C PRO A 152 11.89 29.24 -13.84
N LYS A 153 11.71 29.69 -15.10
CA LYS A 153 10.37 29.83 -15.67
C LYS A 153 9.70 28.46 -15.87
N GLN A 154 10.39 27.52 -16.50
CA GLN A 154 9.88 26.19 -16.77
C GLN A 154 9.73 25.37 -15.49
N LEU A 155 10.61 25.55 -14.50
CA LEU A 155 10.44 24.98 -13.16
C LEU A 155 9.15 25.49 -12.48
N ASN A 156 8.86 26.79 -12.62
CA ASN A 156 7.61 27.37 -12.14
C ASN A 156 6.39 26.83 -12.89
N ASP A 157 6.48 26.67 -14.21
CA ASP A 157 5.40 26.08 -15.02
C ASP A 157 5.14 24.62 -14.62
N LEU A 158 6.20 23.86 -14.28
CA LEU A 158 6.08 22.52 -13.71
C LEU A 158 5.37 22.54 -12.35
N LEU A 159 5.76 23.43 -11.43
CA LEU A 159 5.07 23.56 -10.13
C LEU A 159 3.59 23.89 -10.29
N ASP A 160 3.26 24.83 -11.17
CA ASP A 160 1.87 25.24 -11.42
C ASP A 160 1.05 24.07 -12.00
N LEU A 161 1.62 23.31 -12.93
CA LEU A 161 1.01 22.07 -13.44
C LEU A 161 0.74 21.06 -12.31
N LEU A 162 1.72 20.80 -11.44
CA LEU A 162 1.58 19.84 -10.35
C LEU A 162 0.51 20.28 -9.33
N ILE A 163 0.42 21.59 -9.06
CA ILE A 163 -0.60 22.18 -8.18
C ILE A 163 -1.99 22.05 -8.81
N GLU A 164 -2.16 22.50 -10.06
CA GLU A 164 -3.43 22.47 -10.79
C GLU A 164 -3.99 21.05 -10.87
N ARG A 165 -3.13 20.08 -11.20
CA ARG A 165 -3.50 18.67 -11.33
C ARG A 165 -3.46 17.89 -10.01
N ARG A 166 -3.10 18.55 -8.90
CA ARG A 166 -2.99 17.96 -7.55
C ARG A 166 -2.19 16.65 -7.54
N VAL A 167 -1.02 16.67 -8.17
CA VAL A 167 -0.16 15.49 -8.36
C VAL A 167 0.56 15.16 -7.05
N SER A 168 0.04 14.19 -6.31
CA SER A 168 0.50 13.86 -4.95
C SER A 168 1.98 13.46 -4.90
N ILE A 169 2.45 12.71 -5.89
CA ILE A 169 3.86 12.28 -5.97
C ILE A 169 4.78 13.45 -6.32
N GLY A 170 4.27 14.43 -7.07
CA GLY A 170 4.97 15.70 -7.32
C GLY A 170 5.20 16.47 -6.03
N ALA A 171 4.23 16.52 -5.11
CA ALA A 171 4.44 17.12 -3.79
C ALA A 171 5.56 16.46 -2.99
N VAL A 172 5.72 15.14 -3.12
CA VAL A 172 6.80 14.40 -2.46
C VAL A 172 8.15 14.80 -3.05
N VAL A 173 8.27 14.76 -4.38
CA VAL A 173 9.51 15.13 -5.06
C VAL A 173 9.87 16.59 -4.77
N MET A 174 8.96 17.53 -5.03
CA MET A 174 9.23 18.97 -4.90
C MET A 174 9.37 19.44 -3.44
N SER A 175 9.15 18.57 -2.45
CA SER A 175 9.30 18.94 -1.03
C SER A 175 10.73 19.29 -0.62
N PHE A 176 11.75 18.90 -1.41
CA PHE A 176 13.14 19.31 -1.17
C PHE A 176 13.29 20.84 -1.23
N MET A 177 12.48 21.53 -2.06
CA MET A 177 12.53 22.99 -2.22
C MET A 177 12.17 23.76 -0.95
N LEU A 178 11.63 23.08 0.07
CA LEU A 178 11.39 23.68 1.39
C LEU A 178 12.70 23.99 2.14
N PHE A 179 13.82 23.37 1.76
CA PHE A 179 15.10 23.51 2.44
C PHE A 179 16.13 24.08 1.48
N ASP A 180 16.92 25.04 1.97
CA ASP A 180 18.01 25.59 1.20
C ASP A 180 19.06 24.48 0.94
N PRO A 181 19.68 24.46 -0.25
CA PRO A 181 20.72 23.49 -0.55
C PRO A 181 21.93 23.68 0.38
N PRO A 182 22.77 22.65 0.59
CA PRO A 182 23.98 22.76 1.39
C PRO A 182 24.87 23.92 0.92
N ALA A 183 25.47 24.66 1.84
CA ALA A 183 26.25 25.87 1.53
C ALA A 183 27.47 25.60 0.62
N ASP A 184 27.94 24.36 0.57
CA ASP A 184 29.05 23.86 -0.24
C ASP A 184 28.62 23.32 -1.61
N SER A 185 27.31 23.21 -1.89
CA SER A 185 26.78 22.69 -3.16
C SER A 185 26.94 23.67 -4.34
N GLY A 186 27.13 24.96 -4.06
CA GLY A 186 27.17 26.01 -5.08
C GLY A 186 25.81 26.39 -5.68
N ALA A 187 24.71 25.77 -5.23
CA ALA A 187 23.35 26.14 -5.64
C ALA A 187 22.81 27.32 -4.82
N ASP A 188 22.02 28.18 -5.46
CA ASP A 188 21.38 29.31 -4.79
C ASP A 188 20.24 28.84 -3.85
N PRO A 189 20.01 29.51 -2.71
CA PRO A 189 18.85 29.24 -1.86
C PRO A 189 17.52 29.44 -2.58
N PHE A 190 16.53 28.59 -2.29
CA PHE A 190 15.17 28.76 -2.81
C PHE A 190 14.52 30.02 -2.25
N THR A 191 13.85 30.77 -3.13
CA THR A 191 13.11 31.97 -2.76
C THR A 191 11.89 31.66 -1.90
N SER A 192 11.41 32.64 -1.12
CA SER A 192 10.17 32.47 -0.34
C SER A 192 8.96 32.14 -1.22
N GLN A 193 8.95 32.59 -2.49
CA GLN A 193 7.87 32.29 -3.43
C GLN A 193 7.89 30.82 -3.88
N GLU A 194 9.06 30.26 -4.13
CA GLU A 194 9.22 28.84 -4.48
C GLU A 194 8.85 27.94 -3.30
N LYS A 195 9.33 28.27 -2.10
CA LYS A 195 8.93 27.59 -0.86
C LYS A 195 7.41 27.66 -0.65
N TYR A 196 6.80 28.82 -0.91
CA TYR A 196 5.34 28.97 -0.85
C TYR A 196 4.61 28.08 -1.84
N LYS A 197 5.05 28.00 -3.11
CA LYS A 197 4.46 27.09 -4.10
C LYS A 197 4.60 25.62 -3.69
N ALA A 198 5.74 25.22 -3.14
CA ALA A 198 5.92 23.87 -2.60
C ALA A 198 4.93 23.59 -1.46
N LEU A 199 4.77 24.51 -0.50
CA LEU A 199 3.76 24.40 0.57
C LEU A 199 2.33 24.35 0.02
N GLN A 200 2.02 25.13 -1.02
CA GLN A 200 0.73 25.11 -1.69
C GLN A 200 0.46 23.76 -2.34
N LEU A 201 1.44 23.20 -3.05
CA LEU A 201 1.35 21.86 -3.65
C LEU A 201 1.10 20.78 -2.59
N ILE A 202 1.81 20.84 -1.46
CA ILE A 202 1.58 19.91 -0.33
C ILE A 202 0.18 20.07 0.24
N THR A 203 -0.31 21.30 0.37
CA THR A 203 -1.64 21.62 0.90
C THR A 203 -2.76 21.14 -0.02
N GLU A 204 -2.62 21.32 -1.34
CA GLU A 204 -3.61 20.88 -2.33
C GLU A 204 -3.63 19.36 -2.50
N THR A 205 -2.47 18.72 -2.38
CA THR A 205 -2.36 17.26 -2.49
C THR A 205 -2.73 16.53 -1.21
N ARG A 206 -2.53 17.17 -0.05
CA ARG A 206 -2.78 16.61 1.29
C ARG A 206 -2.04 15.30 1.55
N GLY A 207 -0.77 15.21 1.14
CA GLY A 207 0.05 14.01 1.36
C GLY A 207 0.46 13.84 2.83
N ALA A 208 -0.21 12.96 3.58
CA ALA A 208 0.10 12.71 5.00
C ALA A 208 1.54 12.20 5.24
N ASN A 209 2.14 11.54 4.25
CA ASN A 209 3.53 11.10 4.28
C ASN A 209 4.55 12.27 4.29
N LEU A 210 4.11 13.50 4.02
CA LEU A 210 4.96 14.70 4.06
C LEU A 210 4.97 15.40 5.42
N LEU A 211 4.25 14.88 6.42
CA LEU A 211 4.27 15.45 7.76
C LEU A 211 5.65 15.51 8.41
N PRO A 212 6.55 14.50 8.30
CA PRO A 212 7.91 14.63 8.81
C PRO A 212 8.68 15.78 8.15
N VAL A 213 8.48 15.99 6.85
CA VAL A 213 9.13 17.06 6.08
C VAL A 213 8.59 18.43 6.51
N LEU A 214 7.27 18.59 6.60
CA LEU A 214 6.64 19.82 7.10
C LEU A 214 7.03 20.13 8.55
N ALA A 215 7.11 19.10 9.40
CA ALA A 215 7.53 19.23 10.79
C ALA A 215 8.98 19.74 10.91
N LYS A 216 9.88 19.19 10.10
CA LYS A 216 11.26 19.68 10.00
C LYS A 216 11.29 21.13 9.50
N PHE A 217 10.54 21.44 8.44
CA PHE A 217 10.47 22.78 7.86
C PHE A 217 10.02 23.85 8.87
N VAL A 218 8.92 23.64 9.60
CA VAL A 218 8.41 24.64 10.56
C VAL A 218 9.32 24.84 11.78
N ARG A 219 10.25 23.91 12.06
CA ARG A 219 11.25 24.03 13.12
C ARG A 219 12.47 24.83 12.68
N GLU A 220 12.86 24.70 11.41
CA GLU A 220 14.12 25.23 10.88
C GLU A 220 13.96 26.56 10.14
N GLU A 221 12.78 26.82 9.56
CA GLU A 221 12.51 28.03 8.77
C GLU A 221 12.51 29.30 9.65
N LYS A 222 13.09 30.38 9.12
CA LYS A 222 13.32 31.67 9.81
C LYS A 222 12.33 32.75 9.40
N ASP A 223 11.70 32.61 8.23
CA ASP A 223 10.62 33.48 7.78
C ASP A 223 9.31 33.17 8.54
N PRO A 224 8.81 34.07 9.41
CA PRO A 224 7.63 33.81 10.21
C PRO A 224 6.36 33.61 9.40
N ALA A 225 6.26 34.21 8.21
CA ALA A 225 5.11 34.02 7.34
C ALA A 225 5.10 32.59 6.79
N LEU A 226 6.26 32.07 6.37
CA LEU A 226 6.39 30.69 5.89
C LEU A 226 6.19 29.66 7.00
N VAL A 227 6.68 29.91 8.22
CA VAL A 227 6.40 29.03 9.38
C VAL A 227 4.90 28.95 9.65
N LEU A 228 4.20 30.09 9.61
CA LEU A 228 2.75 30.14 9.81
C LEU A 228 1.98 29.37 8.71
N ILE A 229 2.41 29.50 7.45
CA ILE A 229 1.84 28.78 6.30
C ILE A 229 2.14 27.27 6.40
N GLY A 230 3.34 26.89 6.81
CA GLY A 230 3.72 25.49 7.07
C GLY A 230 2.87 24.86 8.18
N ALA A 231 2.64 25.58 9.28
CA ALA A 231 1.73 25.14 10.35
C ALA A 231 0.28 24.98 9.84
N ALA A 232 -0.18 25.90 8.98
CA ALA A 232 -1.48 25.78 8.34
C ALA A 232 -1.56 24.57 7.41
N ALA A 233 -0.51 24.30 6.63
CA ALA A 233 -0.42 23.11 5.78
C ALA A 233 -0.51 21.82 6.63
N ILE A 234 0.19 21.75 7.76
CA ILE A 234 0.08 20.62 8.72
C ILE A 234 -1.36 20.46 9.22
N ARG A 235 -2.07 21.55 9.54
CA ARG A 235 -3.49 21.48 9.93
C ARG A 235 -4.38 20.92 8.82
N ILE A 236 -4.13 21.29 7.55
CA ILE A 236 -4.91 20.83 6.40
C ILE A 236 -4.61 19.35 6.06
N VAL A 237 -3.34 18.98 6.09
CA VAL A 237 -2.88 17.59 5.91
C VAL A 237 -3.40 16.71 7.04
N GLY A 238 -3.45 17.21 8.27
CA GLY A 238 -3.92 16.49 9.44
C GLY A 238 -2.85 16.47 10.52
N VAL A 239 -3.24 16.88 11.73
CA VAL A 239 -2.31 16.93 12.87
C VAL A 239 -2.27 15.56 13.53
N PRO A 240 -1.07 14.97 13.71
CA PRO A 240 -0.90 13.74 14.45
C PRO A 240 -1.60 13.79 15.81
N GLN A 241 -2.19 12.68 16.20
CA GLN A 241 -2.86 12.57 17.49
C GLN A 241 -1.82 12.39 18.59
N LYS A 242 -2.10 12.92 19.77
CA LYS A 242 -1.27 12.66 20.94
C LYS A 242 -1.22 11.15 21.20
N PRO A 243 -0.06 10.55 21.47
CA PRO A 243 0.03 9.11 21.76
C PRO A 243 -0.96 8.67 22.84
N ARG A 244 -1.53 7.48 22.69
CA ARG A 244 -2.41 6.87 23.68
C ARG A 244 -1.62 6.57 24.97
N PRO A 245 -2.16 6.84 26.17
CA PRO A 245 -1.52 6.45 27.42
C PRO A 245 -1.30 4.93 27.47
N GLY A 246 -0.08 4.50 27.84
CA GLY A 246 0.27 3.08 27.89
C GLY A 246 0.42 2.41 26.52
N ALA A 247 0.50 3.17 25.42
CA ALA A 247 0.89 2.62 24.13
C ALA A 247 2.28 1.97 24.21
N ASP A 248 2.49 0.92 23.41
CA ASP A 248 3.76 0.21 23.37
C ASP A 248 4.93 1.14 23.05
N ALA A 249 6.05 0.96 23.75
CA ALA A 249 7.26 1.75 23.55
C ALA A 249 7.84 1.66 22.12
N GLY A 250 7.45 0.62 21.36
CA GLY A 250 7.83 0.45 19.96
C GLY A 250 7.01 1.30 18.97
N VAL A 251 5.97 1.98 19.43
CA VAL A 251 5.17 2.87 18.57
C VAL A 251 5.98 4.15 18.26
N PRO A 252 6.19 4.50 16.98
CA PRO A 252 6.91 5.72 16.61
C PRO A 252 6.23 6.96 17.20
N ALA A 253 7.04 7.86 17.74
CA ALA A 253 6.57 9.18 18.16
C ALA A 253 6.03 9.96 16.95
N PRO A 254 4.97 10.77 17.13
CA PRO A 254 4.46 11.61 16.06
C PRO A 254 5.54 12.60 15.60
N PRO A 255 5.63 12.91 14.29
CA PRO A 255 6.66 13.80 13.77
C PRO A 255 6.55 15.22 14.32
N ILE A 256 5.36 15.65 14.74
CA ILE A 256 5.04 16.91 15.40
C ILE A 256 3.71 16.80 16.15
N THR A 257 3.53 17.51 17.26
CA THR A 257 2.26 17.54 18.01
C THR A 257 1.57 18.90 17.95
N ALA A 258 0.28 18.94 18.34
CA ALA A 258 -0.45 20.20 18.46
C ALA A 258 0.15 21.12 19.54
N GLU A 259 0.63 20.56 20.66
CA GLU A 259 1.34 21.33 21.69
C GLU A 259 2.62 21.97 21.15
N GLU A 260 3.38 21.24 20.33
CA GLU A 260 4.60 21.75 19.73
C GLU A 260 4.31 22.87 18.73
N LEU A 261 3.29 22.69 17.88
CA LEU A 261 2.84 23.74 16.96
C LEU A 261 2.40 25.01 17.69
N CYS A 262 1.71 24.88 18.83
CA CYS A 262 1.39 26.03 19.68
C CYS A 262 2.65 26.78 20.12
N LYS A 263 3.67 26.07 20.63
CA LYS A 263 4.92 26.70 21.09
C LYS A 263 5.66 27.41 19.96
N ILE A 264 5.76 26.78 18.78
CA ILE A 264 6.39 27.36 17.60
C ILE A 264 5.67 28.66 17.21
N LEU A 265 4.33 28.62 17.12
CA LEU A 265 3.54 29.79 16.74
C LEU A 265 3.57 30.89 17.82
N GLU A 266 3.56 30.54 19.11
CA GLU A 266 3.70 31.51 20.21
C GLU A 266 5.04 32.26 20.15
N GLY A 267 6.11 31.60 19.71
CA GLY A 267 7.44 32.20 19.53
C GLY A 267 7.56 33.19 18.36
N ILE A 268 6.56 33.29 17.47
CA ILE A 268 6.56 34.27 16.39
C ILE A 268 6.20 35.66 16.91
N ASP A 269 7.10 36.62 16.70
CA ASP A 269 6.87 38.04 16.96
C ASP A 269 5.84 38.62 15.97
N GLU A 270 4.73 39.15 16.49
CA GLU A 270 3.64 39.74 15.72
C GLU A 270 4.07 40.95 14.90
N GLN A 271 5.12 41.67 15.33
CA GLN A 271 5.64 42.83 14.58
C GLN A 271 6.27 42.42 13.24
N ARG A 272 6.64 41.15 13.09
CA ARG A 272 7.20 40.58 11.86
C ARG A 272 6.13 40.04 10.91
N LEU A 273 4.85 40.17 11.25
CA LEU A 273 3.72 39.69 10.47
C LEU A 273 2.86 40.86 9.96
N SER A 274 2.22 40.67 8.81
CA SER A 274 1.13 41.55 8.39
C SER A 274 -0.10 41.36 9.28
N ARG A 275 -0.98 42.36 9.38
CA ARG A 275 -2.20 42.29 10.21
C ARG A 275 -3.05 41.04 9.94
N ASN A 276 -3.21 40.69 8.67
CA ASN A 276 -3.97 39.50 8.26
C ASN A 276 -3.33 38.19 8.78
N LEU A 277 -2.00 38.13 8.83
CA LEU A 277 -1.26 36.98 9.35
C LEU A 277 -1.29 36.91 10.88
N VAL A 278 -1.33 38.05 11.58
CA VAL A 278 -1.55 38.09 13.04
C VAL A 278 -2.92 37.48 13.38
N ASP A 279 -3.98 37.92 12.70
CA ASP A 279 -5.33 37.36 12.91
C ASP A 279 -5.40 35.86 12.60
N TYR A 280 -4.69 35.43 11.54
CA TYR A 280 -4.64 34.02 11.17
C TYR A 280 -3.86 33.18 12.18
N ARG A 281 -2.73 33.69 12.70
CA ARG A 281 -1.96 33.08 13.78
C ARG A 281 -2.82 32.88 15.03
N MET A 282 -3.59 33.88 15.45
CA MET A 282 -4.49 33.74 16.61
C MET A 282 -5.51 32.62 16.43
N LYS A 283 -6.11 32.51 15.24
CA LYS A 283 -7.07 31.44 14.90
C LYS A 283 -6.41 30.06 14.93
N LEU A 284 -5.20 29.94 14.38
CA LEU A 284 -4.45 28.68 14.41
C LEU A 284 -4.05 28.28 15.83
N LEU A 285 -3.56 29.22 16.63
CA LEU A 285 -3.24 28.98 18.04
C LEU A 285 -4.45 28.47 18.82
N ALA A 286 -5.60 29.12 18.68
CA ALA A 286 -6.83 28.67 19.33
C ALA A 286 -7.21 27.24 18.92
N TRP A 287 -7.11 26.92 17.63
CA TRP A 287 -7.40 25.60 17.10
C TRP A 287 -6.41 24.53 17.62
N PHE A 288 -5.10 24.81 17.60
CA PHE A 288 -4.08 23.85 18.08
C PHE A 288 -4.13 23.68 19.61
N LYS A 289 -4.46 24.72 20.39
CA LYS A 289 -4.67 24.61 21.84
C LYS A 289 -5.84 23.68 22.14
N GLN A 290 -6.98 23.88 21.47
CA GLN A 290 -8.11 22.97 21.60
C GLN A 290 -7.73 21.53 21.21
N ARG A 291 -6.99 21.36 20.11
CA ARG A 291 -6.50 20.05 19.66
C ARG A 291 -5.56 19.37 20.68
N ALA A 292 -4.69 20.13 21.32
CA ALA A 292 -3.77 19.64 22.35
C ALA A 292 -4.49 19.22 23.63
N GLU A 293 -5.47 20.02 24.07
CA GLU A 293 -6.18 19.81 25.34
C GLU A 293 -7.25 18.71 25.23
N GLN A 294 -7.98 18.66 24.11
CA GLN A 294 -9.18 17.83 23.97
C GLN A 294 -8.99 16.68 22.97
N GLY A 295 -7.96 16.75 22.10
CA GLY A 295 -7.80 15.83 20.99
C GLY A 295 -8.73 16.15 19.82
N VAL A 296 -9.38 15.14 19.26
CA VAL A 296 -10.32 15.31 18.13
C VAL A 296 -11.69 15.69 18.64
N VAL A 297 -12.19 16.89 18.29
CA VAL A 297 -13.47 17.42 18.83
C VAL A 297 -14.69 17.12 17.94
N GLY A 298 -14.48 16.70 16.68
CA GLY A 298 -15.57 16.36 15.74
C GLY A 298 -15.80 14.86 15.54
N ASP A 299 -16.83 14.51 14.78
CA ASP A 299 -17.18 13.11 14.46
C ASP A 299 -16.34 12.51 13.33
N SER A 300 -15.49 13.33 12.69
CA SER A 300 -14.52 12.88 11.71
C SER A 300 -13.08 13.29 12.04
N LEU A 301 -12.13 12.44 11.66
CA LEU A 301 -10.71 12.72 11.62
C LEU A 301 -10.28 12.92 10.16
N ARG A 302 -9.69 14.07 9.88
CA ARG A 302 -8.98 14.29 8.61
C ARG A 302 -7.55 13.78 8.70
N TRP A 303 -7.17 12.94 7.76
CA TRP A 303 -5.80 12.45 7.59
C TRP A 303 -5.44 12.36 6.11
N GLY A 304 -4.67 13.32 5.64
CA GLY A 304 -4.42 13.58 4.23
C GLY A 304 -5.70 13.88 3.45
N ARG A 305 -5.97 13.05 2.43
CA ARG A 305 -7.22 13.10 1.65
C ARG A 305 -8.40 12.37 2.31
N LEU A 306 -8.14 11.64 3.39
CA LEU A 306 -9.14 10.82 4.06
C LEU A 306 -9.93 11.66 5.06
N GLU A 307 -11.22 11.36 5.16
CA GLU A 307 -12.10 11.84 6.21
C GLU A 307 -12.79 10.64 6.85
N LEU A 308 -12.31 10.27 8.03
CA LEU A 308 -12.58 8.99 8.68
C LEU A 308 -13.52 9.17 9.86
N GLN A 309 -14.41 8.21 10.09
CA GLN A 309 -15.43 8.23 11.13
C GLN A 309 -15.38 6.94 11.96
N ALA A 310 -15.91 6.97 13.18
CA ALA A 310 -16.13 5.74 13.94
C ALA A 310 -16.95 4.75 13.12
N GLY A 311 -16.62 3.46 13.19
CA GLY A 311 -17.28 2.38 12.44
C GLY A 311 -16.80 2.20 11.01
N ASP A 312 -15.93 3.07 10.48
CA ASP A 312 -15.27 2.80 9.20
C ASP A 312 -14.38 1.55 9.33
N TRP A 313 -14.46 0.66 8.35
CA TRP A 313 -13.65 -0.56 8.27
C TRP A 313 -12.39 -0.28 7.47
N LEU A 314 -11.23 -0.48 8.09
CA LEU A 314 -9.94 -0.49 7.44
C LEU A 314 -9.71 -1.87 6.82
N LEU A 315 -9.40 -1.92 5.52
CA LEU A 315 -8.95 -3.11 4.80
C LEU A 315 -7.54 -2.86 4.28
N MET A 316 -6.59 -3.73 4.58
CA MET A 316 -5.17 -3.55 4.26
C MET A 316 -4.67 -4.63 3.31
N ARG A 317 -3.93 -4.20 2.29
CA ARG A 317 -3.19 -5.10 1.40
C ARG A 317 -1.74 -5.14 1.86
N ASN A 318 -1.37 -6.24 2.50
CA ASN A 318 0.01 -6.56 2.81
C ASN A 318 0.40 -7.85 2.07
N PRO A 319 1.65 -7.97 1.59
CA PRO A 319 2.16 -9.23 1.06
C PRO A 319 1.92 -10.36 2.07
N SER A 320 1.27 -11.43 1.63
CA SER A 320 0.90 -12.53 2.51
C SER A 320 0.58 -13.79 1.71
N PRO A 321 0.94 -14.99 2.20
CA PRO A 321 0.54 -16.23 1.54
C PRO A 321 -0.98 -16.51 1.67
N TYR A 322 -1.66 -15.88 2.62
CA TYR A 322 -3.10 -16.09 2.86
C TYR A 322 -3.98 -15.59 1.71
N ASN A 323 -3.44 -14.76 0.81
CA ASN A 323 -4.17 -14.21 -0.35
C ASN A 323 -4.75 -15.27 -1.29
N GLN A 324 -4.25 -16.51 -1.27
CA GLN A 324 -4.72 -17.56 -2.19
C GLN A 324 -5.29 -18.78 -1.46
N PHE A 325 -5.59 -18.68 -0.16
CA PHE A 325 -6.08 -19.82 0.63
C PHE A 325 -7.60 -20.03 0.54
N THR A 326 -8.33 -19.12 -0.11
CA THR A 326 -9.77 -19.28 -0.38
C THR A 326 -10.07 -19.38 -1.87
N ASP A 327 -11.27 -19.84 -2.18
CA ASP A 327 -11.83 -19.87 -3.53
C ASP A 327 -12.16 -18.46 -4.08
N LEU A 328 -12.13 -17.43 -3.23
CA LEU A 328 -12.20 -16.01 -3.58
C LEU A 328 -10.79 -15.43 -3.75
N SER A 329 -10.07 -15.97 -4.75
CA SER A 329 -8.64 -15.70 -4.98
C SER A 329 -8.36 -15.07 -6.35
N PRO A 330 -7.37 -14.15 -6.45
CA PRO A 330 -6.52 -13.66 -5.37
C PRO A 330 -7.28 -12.70 -4.44
N GLY A 331 -7.06 -12.81 -3.13
CA GLY A 331 -7.54 -11.87 -2.15
C GLY A 331 -6.89 -10.50 -2.36
N LEU A 332 -7.70 -9.43 -2.33
CA LEU A 332 -7.19 -8.05 -2.43
C LEU A 332 -6.68 -7.51 -1.09
N PHE A 333 -7.21 -8.02 0.02
CA PHE A 333 -6.89 -7.57 1.37
C PHE A 333 -6.61 -8.77 2.29
N THR A 334 -5.67 -8.58 3.20
CA THR A 334 -5.13 -9.62 4.10
C THR A 334 -5.36 -9.33 5.57
N HIS A 335 -5.54 -8.07 5.92
CA HIS A 335 -5.78 -7.65 7.29
C HIS A 335 -6.82 -6.55 7.37
N VAL A 336 -7.42 -6.39 8.54
CA VAL A 336 -8.54 -5.46 8.76
C VAL A 336 -8.50 -4.83 10.14
N GLY A 337 -9.22 -3.73 10.30
CA GLY A 337 -9.51 -3.12 11.59
C GLY A 337 -10.77 -2.26 11.53
N VAL A 338 -11.26 -1.83 12.68
CA VAL A 338 -12.40 -0.92 12.79
C VAL A 338 -11.96 0.37 13.45
N VAL A 339 -12.37 1.51 12.88
CA VAL A 339 -12.13 2.81 13.48
C VAL A 339 -13.07 2.99 14.67
N ALA A 340 -12.52 3.29 15.83
CA ALA A 340 -13.27 3.64 17.03
C ALA A 340 -12.84 5.00 17.57
N ILE A 341 -13.68 5.58 18.43
CA ILE A 341 -13.37 6.85 19.10
C ILE A 341 -13.26 6.57 20.60
N GLU A 342 -12.04 6.69 21.12
CA GLU A 342 -11.72 6.47 22.53
C GLU A 342 -11.48 7.81 23.23
N GLN A 343 -11.96 7.95 24.46
CA GLN A 343 -11.47 8.98 25.37
C GLN A 343 -10.51 8.30 26.36
N GLY A 344 -9.22 8.63 26.24
CA GLY A 344 -8.18 8.02 27.08
C GLY A 344 -8.31 8.42 28.54
N SER A 345 -7.54 7.76 29.42
CA SER A 345 -7.47 8.10 30.85
C SER A 345 -6.93 9.51 31.13
N ASP A 346 -6.28 10.11 30.13
CA ASP A 346 -5.83 11.51 30.13
C ASP A 346 -6.92 12.50 29.68
N GLY A 347 -8.14 12.03 29.43
CA GLY A 347 -9.28 12.84 29.00
C GLY A 347 -9.25 13.23 27.52
N ILE A 348 -8.22 12.83 26.76
CA ILE A 348 -8.05 13.22 25.36
C ILE A 348 -8.79 12.26 24.44
N ARG A 349 -9.60 12.83 23.53
CA ARG A 349 -10.38 12.09 22.54
C ARG A 349 -9.54 11.76 21.30
N ARG A 350 -9.51 10.48 20.93
CA ARG A 350 -8.70 9.94 19.84
C ARG A 350 -9.52 9.04 18.92
N PHE A 351 -9.13 9.02 17.65
CA PHE A 351 -9.52 8.00 16.70
C PHE A 351 -8.46 6.92 16.73
N VAL A 352 -8.89 5.68 16.97
CA VAL A 352 -8.03 4.52 17.04
C VAL A 352 -8.48 3.48 16.03
N VAL A 353 -7.54 2.69 15.54
CA VAL A 353 -7.83 1.43 14.87
C VAL A 353 -7.81 0.34 15.93
N VAL A 354 -8.91 -0.41 16.00
CA VAL A 354 -9.05 -1.61 16.80
C VAL A 354 -9.03 -2.80 15.86
N ASP A 355 -8.09 -3.71 16.05
CA ASP A 355 -7.95 -4.92 15.25
C ASP A 355 -7.73 -6.14 16.14
N LEU A 356 -7.79 -7.32 15.52
CA LEU A 356 -7.40 -8.57 16.17
C LEU A 356 -6.11 -9.07 15.52
N PRO A 357 -4.94 -8.77 16.12
CA PRO A 357 -3.66 -9.27 15.63
C PRO A 357 -3.50 -10.78 15.85
N GLU A 358 -2.62 -11.43 15.08
CA GLU A 358 -2.26 -12.84 15.29
C GLU A 358 -1.52 -13.07 16.62
N ARG A 359 -0.83 -12.04 17.12
CA ARG A 359 -0.13 -12.02 18.41
C ARG A 359 -0.73 -10.95 19.32
N GLY A 360 -0.82 -11.24 20.61
CA GLY A 360 -1.43 -10.38 21.62
C GLY A 360 -2.49 -11.14 22.40
N ALA A 361 -2.37 -11.18 23.73
CA ALA A 361 -3.39 -11.78 24.59
C ALA A 361 -4.63 -10.90 24.80
N HIS A 362 -4.61 -9.66 24.30
CA HIS A 362 -5.70 -8.69 24.45
C HIS A 362 -5.92 -7.90 23.16
N ILE A 363 -7.13 -7.40 22.95
CA ILE A 363 -7.48 -6.55 21.81
C ILE A 363 -6.77 -5.19 21.94
N PRO A 364 -5.84 -4.84 21.04
CA PRO A 364 -5.14 -3.57 21.08
C PRO A 364 -5.99 -2.43 20.53
N ALA A 365 -5.51 -1.20 20.77
CA ALA A 365 -5.99 -0.01 20.09
C ALA A 365 -4.80 0.90 19.79
N THR A 366 -4.64 1.29 18.52
CA THR A 366 -3.55 2.16 18.08
C THR A 366 -4.12 3.44 17.49
N ASN A 367 -3.50 4.59 17.77
CA ASN A 367 -3.83 5.85 17.10
C ASN A 367 -3.87 5.65 15.58
N LEU A 368 -4.95 6.09 14.94
CA LEU A 368 -5.21 5.83 13.53
C LEU A 368 -4.06 6.31 12.63
N ASP A 369 -3.58 7.52 12.86
CA ASP A 369 -2.48 8.14 12.12
C ASP A 369 -1.18 7.35 12.19
N THR A 370 -0.85 6.83 13.38
CA THR A 370 0.28 5.92 13.59
C THR A 370 0.07 4.60 12.87
N TYR A 371 -1.10 3.99 12.99
CA TYR A 371 -1.38 2.67 12.44
C TYR A 371 -1.26 2.67 10.91
N LEU A 372 -1.74 3.72 10.24
CA LEU A 372 -1.69 3.88 8.79
C LEU A 372 -0.27 4.03 8.21
N THR A 373 0.76 4.23 9.05
CA THR A 373 2.17 4.24 8.60
C THR A 373 2.68 2.84 8.25
N ARG A 374 2.01 1.78 8.72
CA ARG A 374 2.47 0.37 8.60
C ARG A 374 2.24 -0.25 7.22
N THR A 375 1.39 0.33 6.39
CA THR A 375 0.97 -0.28 5.11
C THR A 375 1.04 0.70 3.94
N LEU A 376 1.34 0.20 2.75
CA LEU A 376 1.40 1.00 1.52
C LEU A 376 0.08 1.05 0.76
N HIS A 377 -0.88 0.17 1.04
CA HIS A 377 -2.17 0.15 0.36
C HIS A 377 -3.30 -0.29 1.29
N TYR A 378 -4.36 0.52 1.35
CA TYR A 378 -5.52 0.26 2.19
C TYR A 378 -6.74 1.01 1.72
N PHE A 379 -7.91 0.45 2.02
CA PHE A 379 -9.23 1.06 1.83
C PHE A 379 -9.88 1.31 3.19
N PHE A 380 -10.71 2.34 3.25
CA PHE A 380 -11.70 2.54 4.29
C PHE A 380 -13.08 2.33 3.69
N MET A 381 -13.84 1.39 4.25
CA MET A 381 -15.20 1.09 3.87
C MET A 381 -16.17 1.61 4.93
N ARG A 382 -17.24 2.26 4.50
CA ARG A 382 -18.19 2.93 5.36
C ARG A 382 -19.59 2.44 5.08
N HIS A 383 -20.31 2.09 6.14
CA HIS A 383 -21.73 1.79 6.01
C HIS A 383 -22.53 3.07 5.75
N ASP A 384 -23.47 3.02 4.81
CA ASP A 384 -24.28 4.16 4.38
C ASP A 384 -25.20 4.69 5.49
N ASP A 385 -25.73 3.80 6.32
CA ASP A 385 -26.50 4.13 7.52
C ASP A 385 -25.57 4.59 8.68
N PRO A 386 -25.68 5.85 9.14
CA PRO A 386 -24.91 6.37 10.28
C PRO A 386 -25.16 5.65 11.61
N VAL A 387 -26.36 5.08 11.82
CA VAL A 387 -26.71 4.36 13.05
C VAL A 387 -25.95 3.05 13.12
N VAL A 388 -26.00 2.27 12.04
CA VAL A 388 -25.24 1.01 11.90
C VAL A 388 -23.74 1.29 12.06
N ARG A 389 -23.22 2.33 11.40
CA ARG A 389 -21.83 2.76 11.54
C ARG A 389 -21.48 3.10 13.00
N GLY A 390 -22.29 3.89 13.68
CA GLY A 390 -22.08 4.25 15.09
C GLY A 390 -22.05 3.02 16.01
N GLN A 391 -22.94 2.05 15.77
CA GLN A 391 -22.98 0.79 16.50
C GLN A 391 -21.73 -0.06 16.27
N MET A 392 -21.25 -0.18 15.03
CA MET A 392 -19.99 -0.89 14.74
C MET A 392 -18.78 -0.23 15.42
N GLY A 393 -18.71 1.10 15.41
CA GLY A 393 -17.66 1.85 16.10
C GLY A 393 -17.70 1.65 17.63
N GLN A 394 -18.91 1.59 18.21
CA GLN A 394 -19.09 1.31 19.63
C GLN A 394 -18.74 -0.15 19.98
N ALA A 395 -19.10 -1.11 19.14
CA ALA A 395 -18.74 -2.52 19.33
C ALA A 395 -17.22 -2.71 19.37
N ALA A 396 -16.49 -2.06 18.45
CA ALA A 396 -15.04 -2.06 18.46
C ALA A 396 -14.45 -1.40 19.72
N LEU A 397 -15.01 -0.26 20.14
CA LEU A 397 -14.62 0.43 21.39
C LEU A 397 -14.81 -0.46 22.63
N ASP A 398 -15.94 -1.17 22.72
CA ASP A 398 -16.27 -2.04 23.85
C ASP A 398 -15.31 -3.24 23.97
N MET A 399 -14.63 -3.61 22.89
CA MET A 399 -13.67 -4.72 22.88
C MET A 399 -12.24 -4.31 23.22
N ILE A 400 -11.91 -3.01 23.25
CA ILE A 400 -10.54 -2.57 23.57
C ILE A 400 -10.11 -3.11 24.95
N GLY A 401 -8.98 -3.82 24.98
CA GLY A 401 -8.43 -4.41 26.20
C GLY A 401 -9.11 -5.70 26.67
N ASN A 402 -10.11 -6.22 25.95
CA ASN A 402 -10.64 -7.55 26.22
C ASN A 402 -9.57 -8.62 26.01
N GLU A 403 -9.68 -9.74 26.72
CA GLU A 403 -8.91 -10.95 26.39
C GLU A 403 -9.19 -11.37 24.94
N ALA A 404 -8.13 -11.71 24.22
CA ALA A 404 -8.17 -12.07 22.82
C ALA A 404 -7.52 -13.43 22.59
N GLN A 405 -8.08 -14.19 21.65
CA GLN A 405 -7.50 -15.44 21.16
C GLN A 405 -7.67 -15.47 19.65
N PHE A 406 -6.55 -15.51 18.92
CA PHE A 406 -6.57 -15.72 17.47
C PHE A 406 -7.01 -17.15 17.17
N ASP A 407 -7.99 -17.28 16.28
CA ASP A 407 -8.59 -18.56 15.92
C ASP A 407 -7.85 -19.23 14.76
N LEU A 408 -7.02 -20.21 15.09
CA LEU A 408 -6.28 -21.03 14.13
C LEU A 408 -7.17 -21.94 13.27
N ALA A 409 -8.45 -22.10 13.63
CA ALA A 409 -9.43 -22.88 12.88
C ALA A 409 -10.33 -22.04 11.97
N PHE A 410 -10.18 -20.71 12.00
CA PHE A 410 -10.97 -19.75 11.23
C PHE A 410 -12.49 -20.07 11.25
N ASP A 411 -13.02 -20.36 12.43
CA ASP A 411 -14.36 -20.89 12.64
C ASP A 411 -15.38 -19.75 12.85
N THR A 412 -16.08 -19.39 11.77
CA THR A 412 -17.09 -18.33 11.77
C THR A 412 -18.24 -18.61 12.76
N SER A 413 -18.53 -19.87 13.08
CA SER A 413 -19.62 -20.22 14.02
C SER A 413 -19.41 -19.65 15.42
N ARG A 414 -18.15 -19.47 15.85
CA ARG A 414 -17.80 -18.84 17.14
C ARG A 414 -18.21 -17.38 17.19
N VAL A 415 -18.09 -16.68 16.05
CA VAL A 415 -18.54 -15.30 15.89
C VAL A 415 -20.06 -15.25 15.97
N LEU A 416 -20.75 -16.11 15.21
CA LEU A 416 -22.21 -16.19 15.23
C LEU A 416 -22.77 -16.47 16.64
N ALA A 417 -22.07 -17.27 17.44
CA ALA A 417 -22.45 -17.57 18.82
C ALA A 417 -22.36 -16.36 19.77
N MET A 418 -21.71 -15.27 19.36
CA MET A 418 -21.60 -14.02 20.13
C MET A 418 -22.68 -13.00 19.76
N LYS A 419 -23.53 -13.29 18.78
CA LYS A 419 -24.67 -12.44 18.42
C LYS A 419 -25.55 -12.16 19.64
N ASP A 420 -25.98 -10.90 19.78
CA ASP A 420 -26.83 -10.39 20.87
C ASP A 420 -26.22 -10.48 22.29
N LYS A 421 -24.93 -10.84 22.41
CA LYS A 421 -24.21 -10.85 23.70
C LYS A 421 -23.42 -9.56 23.89
N PRO A 422 -23.32 -9.04 25.13
CA PRO A 422 -22.44 -7.91 25.43
C PRO A 422 -20.98 -8.27 25.10
N LEU A 423 -20.30 -7.39 24.36
CA LEU A 423 -18.89 -7.59 23.99
C LEU A 423 -17.92 -7.13 25.08
N LYS A 424 -18.28 -6.14 25.89
CA LYS A 424 -17.39 -5.59 26.90
C LYS A 424 -16.96 -6.64 27.94
N GLY A 425 -15.65 -6.85 28.07
CA GLY A 425 -15.06 -7.85 28.97
C GLY A 425 -15.23 -9.30 28.52
N ALA A 426 -15.78 -9.56 27.34
CA ALA A 426 -15.88 -10.91 26.79
C ALA A 426 -14.53 -11.37 26.23
N LEU A 427 -14.28 -12.68 26.26
CA LEU A 427 -13.20 -13.27 25.47
C LEU A 427 -13.54 -13.17 23.99
N ILE A 428 -12.68 -12.50 23.23
CA ILE A 428 -12.81 -12.36 21.78
C ILE A 428 -11.98 -13.46 21.12
N HIS A 429 -12.65 -14.53 20.70
CA HIS A 429 -12.02 -15.68 20.05
C HIS A 429 -12.46 -15.77 18.59
N THR A 430 -11.64 -15.20 17.71
CA THR A 430 -11.93 -15.15 16.27
C THR A 430 -10.64 -14.83 15.48
N TYR A 431 -10.77 -14.43 14.23
CA TYR A 431 -9.70 -13.99 13.34
C TYR A 431 -10.04 -12.60 12.78
N CYS A 432 -9.14 -11.98 12.01
CA CYS A 432 -9.26 -10.57 11.63
C CYS A 432 -10.61 -10.22 10.94
N ALA A 433 -11.04 -10.96 9.92
CA ALA A 433 -12.34 -10.72 9.28
C ALA A 433 -13.53 -11.12 10.17
N GLY A 434 -13.37 -12.15 11.00
CA GLY A 434 -14.37 -12.51 12.02
C GLY A 434 -14.61 -11.39 13.05
N PHE A 435 -13.59 -10.58 13.36
CA PHE A 435 -13.74 -9.38 14.19
C PHE A 435 -14.66 -8.32 13.54
N LEU A 436 -14.58 -8.13 12.21
CA LEU A 436 -15.50 -7.25 11.49
C LEU A 436 -16.94 -7.75 11.58
N LEU A 437 -17.14 -9.05 11.36
CA LEU A 437 -18.46 -9.67 11.48
C LEU A 437 -19.01 -9.55 12.90
N LEU A 438 -18.16 -9.69 13.92
CA LEU A 438 -18.57 -9.51 15.31
C LEU A 438 -19.11 -8.09 15.56
N CYS A 439 -18.43 -7.07 15.04
CA CYS A 439 -18.92 -5.68 15.08
C CYS A 439 -20.23 -5.49 14.31
N ALA A 440 -20.34 -6.06 13.10
CA ALA A 440 -21.55 -5.98 12.28
C ALA A 440 -22.77 -6.61 12.98
N GLN A 441 -22.57 -7.71 13.72
CA GLN A 441 -23.64 -8.40 14.43
C GLN A 441 -24.19 -7.67 15.65
N GLN A 442 -23.51 -6.62 16.12
CA GLN A 442 -24.04 -5.71 17.15
C GLN A 442 -25.00 -4.67 16.57
N THR A 443 -25.25 -4.72 15.27
CA THR A 443 -26.18 -3.84 14.56
C THR A 443 -27.45 -4.59 14.20
N SER A 444 -28.47 -3.86 13.76
CA SER A 444 -29.71 -4.45 13.23
C SER A 444 -29.58 -4.97 11.79
N ALA A 445 -28.48 -4.71 11.10
CA ALA A 445 -28.29 -5.11 9.71
C ALA A 445 -27.97 -6.60 9.57
N LEU A 446 -28.31 -7.19 8.43
CA LEU A 446 -28.10 -8.62 8.18
C LEU A 446 -26.63 -8.94 7.85
N ARG A 447 -26.16 -10.15 8.17
CA ARG A 447 -24.80 -10.60 7.84
C ARG A 447 -24.46 -10.44 6.35
N ASP A 448 -25.41 -10.81 5.49
CA ASP A 448 -25.23 -10.77 4.03
C ASP A 448 -25.16 -9.34 3.46
N GLU A 449 -25.55 -8.33 4.25
CA GLU A 449 -25.33 -6.93 3.88
C GLU A 449 -23.85 -6.56 3.96
N PHE A 450 -23.04 -7.24 4.77
CA PHE A 450 -21.60 -6.98 4.93
C PHE A 450 -20.74 -7.99 4.16
N PHE A 451 -21.12 -9.26 4.20
CA PHE A 451 -20.41 -10.35 3.53
C PHE A 451 -21.40 -11.09 2.63
N PRO A 452 -21.62 -10.65 1.38
CA PRO A 452 -22.68 -11.21 0.53
C PRO A 452 -22.34 -12.60 -0.06
N PHE A 453 -21.10 -13.07 0.12
CA PHE A 453 -20.62 -14.34 -0.41
C PHE A 453 -20.06 -15.21 0.70
N SER A 454 -20.34 -16.50 0.63
CA SER A 454 -19.65 -17.52 1.41
C SER A 454 -18.39 -17.94 0.67
N GLU A 455 -17.28 -18.04 1.39
CA GLU A 455 -16.02 -18.51 0.85
C GLU A 455 -15.74 -19.94 1.29
N SER A 456 -14.99 -20.65 0.47
CA SER A 456 -14.48 -21.99 0.74
C SER A 456 -12.96 -21.99 0.68
N PRO A 457 -12.30 -22.98 1.30
CA PRO A 457 -10.87 -23.19 1.11
C PRO A 457 -10.53 -23.32 -0.37
N ALA A 458 -9.37 -22.83 -0.78
CA ALA A 458 -8.86 -23.06 -2.12
C ALA A 458 -8.77 -24.56 -2.41
N GLU A 459 -9.01 -24.95 -3.67
CA GLU A 459 -9.00 -26.33 -4.11
C GLU A 459 -7.61 -27.00 -3.95
N GLY A 460 -7.51 -28.28 -4.35
CA GLY A 460 -6.26 -29.03 -4.33
C GLY A 460 -5.86 -29.47 -2.92
N ARG A 461 -4.58 -29.27 -2.56
CA ARG A 461 -3.97 -29.76 -1.31
C ARG A 461 -4.02 -28.74 -0.16
N THR A 462 -4.68 -27.60 -0.35
CA THR A 462 -4.68 -26.49 0.62
C THR A 462 -5.10 -26.95 2.01
N LEU A 463 -6.26 -27.61 2.13
CA LEU A 463 -6.77 -28.10 3.41
C LEU A 463 -5.86 -29.15 4.05
N ASP A 464 -5.36 -30.11 3.27
CA ASP A 464 -4.44 -31.13 3.77
C ASP A 464 -3.17 -30.48 4.34
N ASN A 465 -2.59 -29.51 3.62
CA ASN A 465 -1.37 -28.84 4.02
C ASN A 465 -1.59 -27.92 5.23
N LEU A 466 -2.74 -27.24 5.33
CA LEU A 466 -3.12 -26.48 6.53
C LEU A 466 -3.27 -27.41 7.75
N GLY A 467 -3.85 -28.60 7.56
CA GLY A 467 -3.96 -29.62 8.59
C GLY A 467 -2.61 -30.08 9.15
N LEU A 468 -1.55 -30.12 8.32
CA LEU A 468 -0.19 -30.43 8.77
C LEU A 468 0.38 -29.39 9.76
N LEU A 469 -0.15 -28.16 9.71
CA LEU A 469 0.19 -27.05 10.61
C LEU A 469 -0.72 -26.99 11.85
N GLY A 470 -1.80 -27.79 11.88
CA GLY A 470 -2.85 -27.68 12.89
C GLY A 470 -3.82 -26.53 12.63
N LEU A 471 -3.87 -26.04 11.38
CA LEU A 471 -4.84 -25.05 10.92
C LEU A 471 -6.00 -25.74 10.21
N SER A 472 -7.17 -25.11 10.24
CA SER A 472 -8.34 -25.52 9.45
C SER A 472 -9.11 -24.29 9.02
N ILE A 473 -9.93 -24.39 7.99
CA ILE A 473 -10.86 -23.32 7.60
C ILE A 473 -12.27 -23.84 7.85
N GLY A 474 -13.03 -23.12 8.68
CA GLY A 474 -14.41 -23.46 9.02
C GLY A 474 -15.39 -23.30 7.85
N GLU A 475 -16.63 -23.78 8.06
CA GLU A 475 -17.73 -23.50 7.14
C GLU A 475 -18.11 -22.01 7.16
N ASP A 476 -18.57 -21.50 6.01
CA ASP A 476 -18.92 -20.07 5.83
C ASP A 476 -17.77 -19.14 6.26
N PHE A 477 -16.55 -19.46 5.82
CA PHE A 477 -15.40 -18.58 6.00
C PHE A 477 -15.67 -17.22 5.35
N ILE A 478 -15.15 -16.16 5.98
CA ILE A 478 -15.17 -14.81 5.43
C ILE A 478 -13.75 -14.26 5.39
N SER A 479 -13.32 -13.73 4.25
CA SER A 479 -12.04 -13.03 4.14
C SER A 479 -12.21 -11.52 4.35
N PRO A 480 -11.10 -10.81 4.63
CA PRO A 480 -11.06 -9.36 4.49
C PRO A 480 -11.59 -8.86 3.14
N THR A 481 -11.32 -9.62 2.07
CA THR A 481 -11.72 -9.28 0.71
C THR A 481 -13.23 -9.41 0.49
N GLY A 482 -13.90 -10.36 1.17
CA GLY A 482 -15.35 -10.56 1.06
C GLY A 482 -16.16 -9.30 1.36
N ALA A 483 -15.70 -8.47 2.30
CA ALA A 483 -16.37 -7.21 2.68
C ALA A 483 -16.44 -6.18 1.53
N VAL A 484 -15.52 -6.25 0.57
CA VAL A 484 -15.44 -5.34 -0.58
C VAL A 484 -16.72 -5.39 -1.42
N PHE A 485 -17.36 -6.54 -1.48
CA PHE A 485 -18.53 -6.77 -2.32
C PHE A 485 -19.86 -6.32 -1.70
N SER A 486 -19.85 -5.84 -0.45
CA SER A 486 -21.05 -5.32 0.20
C SER A 486 -21.67 -4.16 -0.59
N PRO A 487 -22.98 -4.21 -0.90
CA PRO A 487 -23.69 -3.09 -1.51
C PRO A 487 -24.02 -1.96 -0.51
N ARG A 488 -23.87 -2.21 0.80
CA ARG A 488 -24.16 -1.25 1.87
C ARG A 488 -22.91 -0.50 2.35
N LEU A 489 -21.72 -0.95 1.92
CA LEU A 489 -20.44 -0.34 2.26
C LEU A 489 -19.87 0.46 1.07
N GLU A 490 -19.78 1.77 1.21
CA GLU A 490 -19.08 2.66 0.27
C GLU A 490 -17.58 2.73 0.57
N ILE A 491 -16.75 3.02 -0.44
CA ILE A 491 -15.33 3.32 -0.21
C ILE A 491 -15.24 4.78 0.26
N ALA A 492 -15.12 5.00 1.57
CA ALA A 492 -14.99 6.33 2.17
C ALA A 492 -13.62 6.98 1.88
N GLY A 493 -12.61 6.16 1.59
CA GLY A 493 -11.31 6.64 1.16
C GLY A 493 -10.36 5.48 0.86
N ARG A 494 -9.35 5.75 0.04
CA ARG A 494 -8.29 4.79 -0.26
C ARG A 494 -6.94 5.48 -0.30
N ARG A 495 -5.90 4.75 0.09
CA ARG A 495 -4.54 5.18 -0.22
C ARG A 495 -4.30 5.00 -1.71
N GLU A 496 -3.90 6.08 -2.37
CA GLU A 496 -3.45 6.00 -3.76
C GLU A 496 -2.34 4.94 -3.85
N PRO A 497 -2.44 3.97 -4.78
CA PRO A 497 -1.46 2.91 -4.93
C PRO A 497 -0.04 3.45 -5.05
N MET A 498 0.91 2.68 -4.54
CA MET A 498 2.33 2.93 -4.74
C MET A 498 2.99 1.60 -5.03
N TYR A 499 3.63 1.53 -6.19
CA TYR A 499 4.48 0.41 -6.53
C TYR A 499 5.80 0.51 -5.77
N ASP A 500 6.18 -0.58 -5.12
CA ASP A 500 7.48 -0.76 -4.48
C ASP A 500 8.11 -2.05 -5.04
N PRO A 501 9.19 -1.96 -5.85
CA PRO A 501 9.82 -3.12 -6.45
C PRO A 501 10.32 -4.14 -5.43
N ALA A 502 10.70 -3.67 -4.23
CA ALA A 502 11.17 -4.55 -3.18
C ALA A 502 10.00 -5.42 -2.65
N ARG A 503 8.80 -4.83 -2.55
CA ARG A 503 7.58 -5.57 -2.18
C ARG A 503 7.09 -6.50 -3.28
N GLU A 504 7.31 -6.16 -4.55
CA GLU A 504 7.01 -7.08 -5.67
C GLU A 504 7.78 -8.40 -5.51
N VAL A 505 9.07 -8.34 -5.16
CA VAL A 505 9.88 -9.53 -4.88
C VAL A 505 9.25 -10.36 -3.75
N GLN A 506 8.88 -9.71 -2.65
CA GLN A 506 8.28 -10.36 -1.49
C GLN A 506 6.91 -11.00 -1.82
N GLU A 507 6.01 -10.26 -2.47
CA GLU A 507 4.67 -10.72 -2.84
C GLU A 507 4.75 -11.91 -3.82
N ALA A 508 5.62 -11.86 -4.82
CA ALA A 508 5.82 -12.97 -5.77
C ALA A 508 6.35 -14.26 -5.11
N ILE A 509 7.14 -14.14 -4.03
CA ILE A 509 7.61 -15.27 -3.22
C ILE A 509 6.46 -15.86 -2.38
N TYR A 510 5.66 -15.01 -1.71
CA TYR A 510 4.48 -15.47 -0.98
C TYR A 510 3.43 -16.12 -1.89
N ASP A 511 3.18 -15.54 -3.06
CA ASP A 511 2.27 -16.09 -4.05
C ASP A 511 2.75 -17.46 -4.56
N HIS A 512 4.06 -17.63 -4.73
CA HIS A 512 4.64 -18.92 -5.10
C HIS A 512 4.43 -19.97 -4.00
N PHE A 513 4.66 -19.60 -2.74
CA PHE A 513 4.37 -20.47 -1.61
C PHE A 513 2.89 -20.90 -1.62
N ALA A 514 1.98 -19.95 -1.80
CA ALA A 514 0.54 -20.22 -1.80
C ALA A 514 0.12 -21.13 -2.97
N ARG A 515 0.63 -20.90 -4.18
CA ARG A 515 0.44 -21.82 -5.32
C ARG A 515 0.97 -23.23 -5.01
N CYS A 516 2.12 -23.34 -4.35
CA CYS A 516 2.66 -24.64 -3.95
C CYS A 516 1.82 -25.33 -2.87
N MET A 517 1.21 -24.58 -1.95
CA MET A 517 0.25 -25.13 -0.98
C MET A 517 -0.98 -25.75 -1.64
N ILE A 518 -1.39 -25.25 -2.81
CA ILE A 518 -2.48 -25.82 -3.61
C ILE A 518 -2.01 -27.08 -4.36
N GLN A 519 -0.82 -27.02 -4.97
CA GLN A 519 -0.37 -28.00 -5.98
C GLN A 519 0.50 -29.14 -5.42
N LYS A 520 1.27 -28.89 -4.37
CA LYS A 520 2.31 -29.77 -3.82
C LYS A 520 1.98 -30.15 -2.38
N THR A 521 2.62 -31.20 -1.87
CA THR A 521 2.51 -31.56 -0.45
C THR A 521 3.55 -30.78 0.36
N LEU A 522 3.10 -30.08 1.40
CA LEU A 522 3.99 -29.37 2.31
C LEU A 522 4.82 -30.38 3.12
N THR A 523 6.13 -30.26 3.02
CA THR A 523 7.08 -30.98 3.85
C THR A 523 7.66 -30.03 4.89
N ARG A 524 7.18 -30.14 6.14
CA ARG A 524 7.76 -29.38 7.26
C ARG A 524 9.21 -29.83 7.47
N SER A 525 10.12 -28.87 7.55
CA SER A 525 11.55 -29.12 7.77
C SER A 525 12.09 -28.21 8.87
N PRO A 526 11.53 -28.23 10.10
CA PRO A 526 11.95 -27.29 11.14
C PRO A 526 13.45 -27.43 11.45
N ASP A 527 14.13 -26.31 11.67
CA ASP A 527 15.51 -26.34 12.18
C ASP A 527 15.56 -26.87 13.64
N ALA A 528 16.76 -27.02 14.21
CA ALA A 528 16.92 -27.55 15.57
C ALA A 528 16.21 -26.70 16.64
N ARG A 529 16.16 -25.37 16.47
CA ARG A 529 15.49 -24.44 17.38
C ARG A 529 13.98 -24.55 17.23
N GLN A 530 13.46 -24.52 16.02
CA GLN A 530 12.03 -24.67 15.69
C GLN A 530 11.51 -26.03 16.18
N ALA A 531 12.24 -27.12 15.94
CA ALA A 531 11.87 -28.45 16.40
C ALA A 531 11.86 -28.56 17.94
N LEU A 532 12.77 -27.87 18.63
CA LEU A 532 12.75 -27.76 20.09
C LEU A 532 11.51 -27.00 20.56
N LEU A 533 11.19 -25.85 19.94
CA LEU A 533 10.01 -25.06 20.27
C LEU A 533 8.72 -25.85 20.06
N GLU A 534 8.58 -26.57 18.94
CA GLU A 534 7.44 -27.46 18.69
C GLU A 534 7.30 -28.54 19.78
N LYS A 535 8.39 -29.20 20.18
CA LYS A 535 8.38 -30.22 21.24
C LYS A 535 8.01 -29.63 22.60
N VAL A 536 8.55 -28.47 22.95
CA VAL A 536 8.24 -27.77 24.20
C VAL A 536 6.78 -27.33 24.22
N ALA A 537 6.25 -26.85 23.10
CA ALA A 537 4.85 -26.51 22.95
C ALA A 537 3.93 -27.73 23.07
N ALA A 538 4.31 -28.88 22.49
CA ALA A 538 3.55 -30.13 22.63
C ALA A 538 3.45 -30.59 24.10
N LEU A 539 4.55 -30.48 24.86
CA LEU A 539 4.56 -30.80 26.31
C LEU A 539 3.60 -29.92 27.13
N SER A 540 3.25 -28.74 26.63
CA SER A 540 2.36 -27.82 27.32
C SER A 540 0.91 -28.31 27.40
N LYS A 541 0.48 -29.22 26.50
CA LYS A 541 -0.87 -29.80 26.49
C LYS A 541 -1.23 -30.48 27.80
N ASP A 542 -0.26 -31.17 28.40
CA ASP A 542 -0.44 -31.90 29.65
C ASP A 542 0.11 -31.15 30.88
N THR A 543 0.68 -29.95 30.67
CA THR A 543 1.43 -29.22 31.70
C THR A 543 0.95 -27.76 31.83
N PRO A 544 -0.07 -27.48 32.68
CA PRO A 544 -0.70 -26.16 32.75
C PRO A 544 0.24 -25.01 33.11
N TRP A 545 1.23 -25.23 33.99
CA TRP A 545 2.19 -24.17 34.32
C TRP A 545 3.11 -23.83 33.14
N LEU A 546 3.45 -24.82 32.30
CA LEU A 546 4.27 -24.63 31.11
C LEU A 546 3.47 -23.90 30.02
N ALA A 547 2.21 -24.28 29.80
CA ALA A 547 1.32 -23.57 28.86
C ALA A 547 1.22 -22.08 29.20
N ARG A 548 1.03 -21.74 30.48
CA ARG A 548 1.00 -20.34 30.94
C ARG A 548 2.32 -19.61 30.74
N ALA A 549 3.44 -20.29 31.03
CA ALA A 549 4.76 -19.70 30.84
C ALA A 549 5.04 -19.41 29.35
N LEU A 550 4.74 -20.36 28.47
CA LEU A 550 4.92 -20.21 27.02
C LEU A 550 3.98 -19.16 26.42
N ALA A 551 2.70 -19.18 26.81
CA ALA A 551 1.72 -18.21 26.35
C ALA A 551 2.14 -16.77 26.72
N ARG A 552 2.58 -16.55 27.97
CA ARG A 552 3.12 -15.25 28.41
C ARG A 552 4.40 -14.85 27.69
N ALA A 553 5.31 -15.81 27.46
CA ALA A 553 6.58 -15.54 26.78
C ALA A 553 6.40 -15.14 25.31
N ASN A 554 5.30 -15.57 24.69
CA ASN A 554 4.97 -15.28 23.29
C ASN A 554 3.83 -14.27 23.13
N ASP A 555 3.34 -13.70 24.24
CA ASP A 555 2.19 -12.79 24.28
C ASP A 555 0.96 -13.32 23.52
N VAL A 556 0.53 -14.54 23.86
CA VAL A 556 -0.69 -15.17 23.31
C VAL A 556 -1.59 -15.67 24.43
N SER A 557 -2.84 -15.99 24.09
CA SER A 557 -3.78 -16.59 25.05
C SER A 557 -3.26 -17.92 25.61
N GLU A 558 -3.40 -18.11 26.93
CA GLU A 558 -3.11 -19.38 27.61
C GLU A 558 -4.01 -20.55 27.12
N ARG A 559 -5.09 -20.24 26.37
CA ARG A 559 -6.05 -21.20 25.80
C ARG A 559 -5.78 -21.53 24.33
N MET A 560 -4.78 -20.90 23.70
CA MET A 560 -4.39 -21.19 22.33
C MET A 560 -3.80 -22.60 22.22
N ASP A 561 -4.03 -23.28 21.09
CA ASP A 561 -3.27 -24.50 20.78
C ASP A 561 -1.82 -24.11 20.47
N LEU A 562 -0.98 -24.11 21.51
CA LEU A 562 0.42 -23.71 21.41
C LEU A 562 1.23 -24.62 20.48
N GLU A 563 0.82 -25.88 20.30
CA GLU A 563 1.51 -26.80 19.38
C GLU A 563 1.20 -26.45 17.92
N ALA A 564 -0.07 -26.19 17.59
CA ALA A 564 -0.46 -25.70 16.27
C ALA A 564 0.17 -24.33 15.98
N ALA A 565 0.17 -23.42 16.97
CA ALA A 565 0.81 -22.11 16.86
C ALA A 565 2.32 -22.24 16.60
N ALA A 566 3.03 -23.12 17.32
CA ALA A 566 4.46 -23.33 17.14
C ALA A 566 4.80 -23.91 15.76
N ARG A 567 4.00 -24.88 15.26
CA ARG A 567 4.17 -25.45 13.91
C ARG A 567 3.93 -24.43 12.81
N THR A 568 2.90 -23.61 12.97
CA THR A 568 2.57 -22.53 12.03
C THR A 568 3.67 -21.47 12.04
N ALA A 569 4.10 -21.02 13.23
CA ALA A 569 5.18 -20.06 13.39
C ALA A 569 6.48 -20.54 12.74
N ALA A 570 6.85 -21.83 12.87
CA ALA A 570 8.05 -22.35 12.22
C ALA A 570 8.02 -22.21 10.69
N VAL A 571 6.87 -22.43 10.06
CA VAL A 571 6.73 -22.27 8.60
C VAL A 571 6.69 -20.80 8.21
N VAL A 572 5.91 -19.98 8.93
CA VAL A 572 5.79 -18.53 8.65
C VAL A 572 7.13 -17.83 8.85
N ASP A 573 7.84 -18.06 9.96
CA ASP A 573 9.15 -17.46 10.23
C ASP A 573 10.17 -17.78 9.11
N THR A 574 10.20 -19.02 8.63
CA THR A 574 11.11 -19.41 7.53
C THR A 574 10.67 -18.81 6.18
N LEU A 575 9.36 -18.72 5.93
CA LEU A 575 8.83 -18.09 4.73
C LEU A 575 9.16 -16.58 4.71
N ASP A 576 8.96 -15.90 5.84
CA ASP A 576 9.27 -14.49 6.03
C ASP A 576 10.78 -14.25 5.92
N GLU A 577 11.63 -15.08 6.55
CA GLU A 577 13.09 -15.00 6.40
C GLU A 577 13.53 -15.08 4.94
N ILE A 578 12.95 -15.98 4.15
CA ILE A 578 13.25 -16.10 2.72
C ILE A 578 12.75 -14.85 1.97
N ALA A 579 11.50 -14.46 2.18
CA ALA A 579 10.89 -13.36 1.44
C ALA A 579 11.54 -12.00 1.76
N GLU A 580 11.74 -11.69 3.05
CA GLU A 580 12.42 -10.48 3.52
C GLU A 580 13.92 -10.49 3.19
N GLY A 581 14.56 -11.66 3.22
CA GLY A 581 15.96 -11.82 2.82
C GLY A 581 16.18 -11.45 1.35
N HIS A 582 15.32 -11.91 0.44
CA HIS A 582 15.41 -11.55 -0.98
C HIS A 582 14.96 -10.12 -1.26
N LEU A 583 13.97 -9.59 -0.53
CA LEU A 583 13.61 -8.16 -0.56
C LEU A 583 14.82 -7.30 -0.21
N THR A 584 15.48 -7.58 0.93
CA THR A 584 16.64 -6.82 1.41
C THR A 584 17.80 -6.93 0.43
N ALA A 585 18.09 -8.14 -0.06
CA ALA A 585 19.15 -8.36 -1.04
C ALA A 585 18.89 -7.64 -2.37
N PHE A 586 17.62 -7.54 -2.82
CA PHE A 586 17.24 -6.73 -3.97
C PHE A 586 17.57 -5.24 -3.75
N VAL A 587 17.17 -4.68 -2.59
CA VAL A 587 17.43 -3.27 -2.26
C VAL A 587 18.93 -2.98 -2.23
N GLU A 588 19.70 -3.83 -1.55
CA GLU A 588 21.15 -3.69 -1.44
C GLU A 588 21.86 -3.85 -2.80
N ALA A 589 21.43 -4.81 -3.62
CA ALA A 589 22.00 -5.02 -4.96
C ALA A 589 21.74 -3.83 -5.89
N ARG A 590 20.51 -3.31 -5.89
CA ARG A 590 20.16 -2.12 -6.67
C ARG A 590 21.02 -0.93 -6.23
N ALA A 591 21.08 -0.66 -4.93
CA ALA A 591 21.90 0.43 -4.39
C ALA A 591 23.38 0.26 -4.76
N ALA A 592 23.92 -0.95 -4.64
CA ALA A 592 25.31 -1.25 -4.97
C ALA A 592 25.62 -1.01 -6.46
N ILE A 593 24.71 -1.38 -7.38
CA ILE A 593 24.89 -1.17 -8.82
C ILE A 593 24.79 0.33 -9.16
N THR A 594 23.86 1.06 -8.54
CA THR A 594 23.62 2.48 -8.84
C THR A 594 24.56 3.45 -8.14
N ALA A 595 25.33 3.02 -7.12
CA ALA A 595 26.22 3.89 -6.35
C ALA A 595 27.43 4.48 -7.11
N GLY A 596 27.51 4.35 -8.44
CA GLY A 596 28.59 4.91 -9.25
C GLY A 596 29.96 4.24 -9.04
N PRO A 597 31.03 4.72 -9.68
CA PRO A 597 32.38 4.19 -9.47
C PRO A 597 32.83 4.38 -8.00
N MET A 598 33.49 3.36 -7.44
CA MET A 598 34.06 3.42 -6.07
C MET A 598 35.50 3.96 -6.12
N ASP A 599 35.65 5.23 -6.49
CA ASP A 599 36.94 5.93 -6.46
C ASP A 599 37.38 6.31 -5.04
N ALA A 600 38.56 6.93 -4.91
CA ALA A 600 39.15 7.24 -3.61
C ALA A 600 38.27 8.18 -2.77
N GLU A 601 37.67 9.19 -3.40
CA GLU A 601 36.80 10.17 -2.77
C GLU A 601 35.47 9.55 -2.33
N THR A 602 34.82 8.79 -3.20
CA THR A 602 33.58 8.08 -2.87
C THR A 602 33.79 7.10 -1.72
N ARG A 603 34.94 6.40 -1.69
CA ARG A 603 35.28 5.43 -0.64
C ARG A 603 35.41 6.05 0.75
N GLU A 604 35.75 7.33 0.87
CA GLU A 604 35.82 8.02 2.18
C GLU A 604 34.44 8.16 2.84
N HIS A 605 33.36 8.12 2.07
CA HIS A 605 31.99 8.18 2.59
C HIS A 605 31.42 6.83 3.06
N TYR A 606 32.15 5.72 2.88
CA TYR A 606 31.69 4.38 3.22
C TYR A 606 32.61 3.68 4.23
N THR A 607 32.03 2.84 5.08
CA THR A 607 32.80 1.94 5.93
C THR A 607 33.42 0.80 5.10
N PRO A 608 34.54 0.17 5.54
CA PRO A 608 35.12 -0.98 4.86
C PRO A 608 34.12 -2.11 4.60
N ASP A 609 33.24 -2.41 5.56
CA ASP A 609 32.18 -3.41 5.43
C ASP A 609 31.12 -3.02 4.39
N ALA A 610 30.79 -1.72 4.28
CA ALA A 610 29.89 -1.23 3.25
C ALA A 610 30.51 -1.36 1.86
N ILE A 611 31.80 -1.03 1.70
CA ILE A 611 32.53 -1.20 0.44
C ILE A 611 32.55 -2.67 0.04
N GLN A 612 32.89 -3.58 0.97
CA GLN A 612 32.93 -5.01 0.70
C GLN A 612 31.55 -5.55 0.26
N ARG A 613 30.46 -5.08 0.90
CA ARG A 613 29.09 -5.44 0.50
C ARG A 613 28.74 -4.90 -0.90
N ILE A 614 29.10 -3.66 -1.22
CA ILE A 614 28.86 -3.09 -2.56
C ILE A 614 29.61 -3.91 -3.62
N GLU A 615 30.89 -4.22 -3.38
CA GLU A 615 31.71 -5.01 -4.28
C GLU A 615 31.19 -6.45 -4.45
N SER A 616 30.66 -7.07 -3.38
CA SER A 616 30.09 -8.42 -3.46
C SER A 616 28.83 -8.48 -4.32
N TYR A 617 27.93 -7.50 -4.20
CA TYR A 617 26.73 -7.41 -5.06
C TYR A 617 27.09 -7.09 -6.50
N ARG A 618 28.06 -6.20 -6.76
CA ARG A 618 28.55 -5.93 -8.12
C ARG A 618 29.16 -7.17 -8.75
N LYS A 619 29.86 -8.00 -7.96
CA LYS A 619 30.41 -9.27 -8.44
C LYS A 619 29.32 -10.29 -8.74
N LEU A 620 28.30 -10.39 -7.88
CA LEU A 620 27.14 -11.26 -8.09
C LEU A 620 26.38 -10.89 -9.37
N HIS A 621 26.23 -9.58 -9.62
CA HIS A 621 25.49 -9.01 -10.75
C HIS A 621 26.41 -8.36 -11.78
N ALA A 622 27.56 -8.99 -12.07
CA ALA A 622 28.63 -8.38 -12.88
C ALA A 622 28.16 -7.91 -14.26
N GLN A 623 27.29 -8.68 -14.92
CA GLN A 623 26.73 -8.32 -16.22
C GLN A 623 25.83 -7.08 -16.13
N LEU A 624 24.90 -7.04 -15.18
CA LEU A 624 24.01 -5.90 -14.98
C LEU A 624 24.80 -4.64 -14.61
N TYR A 625 25.82 -4.78 -13.75
CA TYR A 625 26.70 -3.67 -13.40
C TYR A 625 27.48 -3.14 -14.60
N GLN A 626 28.04 -4.02 -15.44
CA GLN A 626 28.76 -3.62 -16.65
C GLN A 626 27.84 -2.89 -17.65
N GLN A 627 26.64 -3.43 -17.89
CA GLN A 627 25.68 -2.80 -18.81
C GLN A 627 25.16 -1.47 -18.25
N TRP A 628 24.91 -1.38 -16.94
CA TRP A 628 24.56 -0.13 -16.27
C TRP A 628 25.66 0.93 -16.40
N ALA A 629 26.91 0.57 -16.09
CA ALA A 629 28.05 1.47 -16.20
C ALA A 629 28.31 1.92 -17.65
N ALA A 630 27.97 1.09 -18.63
CA ALA A 630 28.03 1.41 -20.06
C ALA A 630 26.80 2.17 -20.57
N SER A 631 25.85 2.55 -19.70
CA SER A 631 24.57 3.19 -20.07
C SER A 631 23.75 2.38 -21.08
N GLN A 632 23.91 1.05 -21.07
CA GLN A 632 23.17 0.10 -21.92
C GLN A 632 21.88 -0.41 -21.26
N LEU A 633 21.74 -0.21 -19.95
CA LEU A 633 20.52 -0.47 -19.21
C LEU A 633 19.92 0.84 -18.73
N SER A 634 18.63 1.00 -18.98
CA SER A 634 17.82 1.96 -18.25
C SER A 634 17.63 1.54 -16.79
N ALA A 635 17.26 2.48 -15.91
CA ALA A 635 16.98 2.18 -14.51
C ALA A 635 15.81 1.19 -14.35
N ARG A 636 14.89 1.20 -15.33
CA ARG A 636 13.77 0.26 -15.42
C ARG A 636 14.25 -1.15 -15.73
N GLU A 637 15.05 -1.33 -16.78
CA GLU A 637 15.53 -2.67 -17.18
C GLU A 637 16.38 -3.29 -16.08
N LEU A 638 17.28 -2.51 -15.47
CA LEU A 638 18.04 -2.96 -14.30
C LEU A 638 17.11 -3.45 -13.17
N ARG A 639 16.06 -2.68 -12.86
CA ARG A 639 15.07 -3.07 -11.84
C ARG A 639 14.38 -4.39 -12.20
N MET A 640 13.85 -4.51 -13.42
CA MET A 640 13.11 -5.70 -13.86
C MET A 640 13.98 -6.96 -13.79
N GLU A 641 15.23 -6.87 -14.25
CA GLU A 641 16.17 -8.00 -14.19
C GLU A 641 16.53 -8.39 -12.75
N LEU A 642 16.73 -7.40 -11.85
CA LEU A 642 16.97 -7.67 -10.44
C LEU A 642 15.75 -8.29 -9.76
N VAL A 643 14.54 -7.75 -9.98
CA VAL A 643 13.29 -8.32 -9.43
C VAL A 643 13.18 -9.78 -9.86
N LYS A 644 13.27 -10.05 -11.17
CA LYS A 644 13.21 -11.41 -11.72
C LYS A 644 14.22 -12.34 -11.06
N PHE A 645 15.49 -11.91 -10.95
CA PHE A 645 16.54 -12.71 -10.33
C PHE A 645 16.22 -13.09 -8.88
N TYR A 646 15.80 -12.14 -8.05
CA TYR A 646 15.54 -12.37 -6.63
C TYR A 646 14.23 -13.15 -6.40
N VAL A 647 13.22 -12.96 -7.25
CA VAL A 647 12.00 -13.79 -7.25
C VAL A 647 12.35 -15.25 -7.59
N GLU A 648 13.03 -15.51 -8.71
CA GLU A 648 13.39 -16.88 -9.12
C GLU A 648 14.28 -17.59 -8.09
N ARG A 649 15.17 -16.84 -7.43
CA ARG A 649 16.01 -17.37 -6.36
C ARG A 649 15.21 -17.69 -5.10
N GLY A 650 14.31 -16.81 -4.68
CA GLY A 650 13.42 -17.03 -3.53
C GLY A 650 12.47 -18.20 -3.74
N GLN A 651 11.86 -18.30 -4.92
CA GLN A 651 10.98 -19.42 -5.27
C GLN A 651 11.70 -20.77 -5.22
N ARG A 652 12.93 -20.85 -5.75
CA ARG A 652 13.76 -22.06 -5.65
C ARG A 652 14.09 -22.42 -4.20
N GLN A 653 14.48 -21.43 -3.40
CA GLN A 653 14.77 -21.65 -1.99
C GLN A 653 13.54 -22.15 -1.21
N LEU A 654 12.34 -21.64 -1.51
CA LEU A 654 11.09 -22.16 -0.95
C LEU A 654 10.82 -23.60 -1.37
N ASP A 655 10.96 -23.92 -2.66
CA ASP A 655 10.77 -25.27 -3.17
C ASP A 655 11.73 -26.25 -2.49
N GLU A 656 13.01 -25.88 -2.36
CA GLU A 656 14.03 -26.65 -1.66
C GLU A 656 13.69 -26.86 -0.18
N ARG A 657 13.15 -25.83 0.46
CA ARG A 657 12.86 -25.84 1.90
C ARG A 657 11.61 -26.63 2.26
N PHE A 658 10.55 -26.51 1.45
CA PHE A 658 9.20 -26.94 1.83
C PHE A 658 8.59 -27.99 0.90
N PHE A 659 9.03 -28.10 -0.35
CA PHE A 659 8.29 -28.85 -1.37
C PHE A 659 9.16 -29.86 -2.15
N GLN A 660 10.34 -30.23 -1.63
CA GLN A 660 11.12 -31.32 -2.21
C GLN A 660 10.42 -32.67 -2.00
N PRO A 661 10.44 -33.56 -3.00
CA PRO A 661 10.07 -34.96 -2.79
C PRO A 661 11.02 -35.53 -1.74
N ARG A 662 10.50 -36.13 -0.67
CA ARG A 662 11.34 -36.92 0.23
C ARG A 662 12.00 -38.01 -0.61
N SER A 663 13.31 -37.94 -0.79
CA SER A 663 14.09 -39.11 -1.17
C SER A 663 13.84 -40.14 -0.08
N GLU A 664 13.20 -41.26 -0.43
CA GLU A 664 13.01 -42.40 0.49
C GLU A 664 14.35 -42.73 1.13
N GLN A 665 14.49 -42.41 2.42
CA GLN A 665 15.60 -42.82 3.28
C GLN A 665 15.09 -43.83 4.29
#